data_AF-A0A328DQ99-F1
#
_entry.id   AF-A0A328DQ99-F1
#
_cell.length_a   1.000
_cell.length_b   1.000
_cell.length_c   1.000
_cell.angle_alpha   90.00
_cell.angle_beta   90.00
_cell.angle_gamma   90.00
#
_symmetry.space_group_name_H-M   'P 1'
#
loop_
_entity.id
_entity.type
_entity.pdbx_description
1 polymer ?
#
loop_
_entity_poly.entity_id
_entity_poly.type
_entity_poly.pdbx_seq_one_letter_code
_entity_poly.pdbx_strand_id
1 'polypeptide(L)'
;MVSRSYSNLLDLASGEALSPSFGRMSRRIPRVMTVAGIMSDLEDDDASESVCSDRSSSSAQKDRIIIVANQLPIRMQRKTDHGKGWTFSWDENSLLLQLKEGLGDDEMDVIYVGCLKEEIHPSEQDEVSQILLETFKCVPTFLPPEMFTRHYHGFCKQHLWPVFHYMLPLSPDLGGRFNRSLWQAYVSVNKIFADRIMEVINPEDDFVWIHDYHLMVLPTFLRKRFNRVKLGFFLHSPFPSSEIYKTLPVREEILRALLNSDLIGFHTFDYARHFLSCCSRMLGLPYESKRGYIGIEYYGRTVSIKILPVGIHMGQLQRVLSLPETEAKVVELLSQFNGQGRTMLLGVDDMDIFKGISLKILAMEQLLLQHPEKQGKVVLVQIANPARGKGKDVKEVQEETYSAVKRINERFGNPGYEPVILIDQPLKFFERVAYYVVAECCLVTAVRDGMNLMPYEYVISRQGNENLEKLFGLDPPAAKKSMLVLSEFIGCSPSLSGAIRVNPWNIDAVADAMDTALVMSEPEKQLRHDKHYKYVSTHDVAYWARSFLTDLERACKDHARRRCWGIGFGLKFRVVALDPNFRKLAMDYIVSAYKRTTTRAILLDYDGTLMPPNAIDKKPSAKTLEILNILCRDENNMVFIVSSKTREKMDQWFSSCGKLGLAAEHGYFFRVNREEDWETFVPVMECGWKQIAEPVMQLYIETTDGSAIEYKETSMVWCYEDADPDFGSCQAKELLDHLESVLANEPVTVKSGQNTIEVKPQGVSKGLVAKRLLSLMEERGMAPDFVLCIGDDRSDEDMFEVIMNSVASPSVAPSAEVFACTVGKKPSKAKYYVDDAAEIVRLMQGLASVAEQQLQQTVLL
;
A
#
# COMPACT_ATOMS: atom_id res chain seq x y z
N MET A 1 18.78 28.37 19.31
CA MET A 1 20.19 28.16 19.67
C MET A 1 20.61 26.78 19.22
N VAL A 2 21.66 26.72 18.41
CA VAL A 2 22.14 25.51 17.71
C VAL A 2 23.26 24.90 18.55
N SER A 3 23.11 23.63 18.95
CA SER A 3 24.23 22.81 19.41
C SER A 3 24.30 21.55 18.57
N ARG A 4 25.34 21.50 17.74
CA ARG A 4 25.80 20.30 17.03
C ARG A 4 26.63 19.49 18.01
N SER A 5 26.25 18.24 18.27
CA SER A 5 27.21 17.22 18.67
C SER A 5 26.88 15.90 17.98
N TYR A 6 27.76 15.55 17.04
CA TYR A 6 27.90 14.21 16.50
C TYR A 6 28.92 13.50 17.39
N SER A 7 28.59 12.34 17.93
CA SER A 7 29.57 11.42 18.53
C SER A 7 29.08 9.99 18.40
N ASN A 8 30.05 9.12 18.14
CA ASN A 8 29.95 7.77 17.62
C ASN A 8 29.35 6.77 18.62
N LEU A 9 28.60 5.79 18.11
CA LEU A 9 27.99 4.69 18.85
C LEU A 9 28.49 3.33 18.31
N LEU A 10 29.81 3.21 18.15
CA LEU A 10 30.47 1.98 17.67
C LEU A 10 31.42 1.34 18.70
N ASP A 11 31.47 1.82 19.95
CA ASP A 11 32.56 1.48 20.88
C ASP A 11 32.15 0.63 22.10
N LEU A 12 31.18 -0.28 21.94
CA LEU A 12 30.90 -1.33 22.94
C LEU A 12 30.46 -2.63 22.25
N ALA A 13 31.38 -3.26 21.50
CA ALA A 13 31.49 -4.73 21.34
C ALA A 13 32.32 -5.08 20.09
N SER A 14 33.65 -5.10 20.20
CA SER A 14 34.52 -6.11 19.58
C SER A 14 35.96 -5.85 19.96
N GLY A 15 36.60 -6.87 20.53
CA GLY A 15 38.02 -6.87 20.85
C GLY A 15 38.90 -6.90 19.60
N GLU A 16 40.11 -6.41 19.80
CA GLU A 16 41.25 -6.21 18.91
C GLU A 16 41.47 -7.27 17.80
N ALA A 17 41.79 -6.81 16.58
CA ALA A 17 43.13 -6.97 15.98
C ALA A 17 43.26 -6.29 14.60
N LEU A 18 44.15 -5.29 14.55
CA LEU A 18 45.08 -4.86 13.49
C LEU A 18 44.60 -4.70 12.02
N SER A 19 44.55 -3.43 11.60
CA SER A 19 44.44 -2.93 10.23
C SER A 19 45.82 -2.58 9.63
N PRO A 20 45.97 -2.62 8.29
CA PRO A 20 46.88 -1.72 7.61
C PRO A 20 46.13 -0.74 6.70
N SER A 21 46.62 0.48 6.72
CA SER A 21 46.14 1.67 6.01
C SER A 21 46.15 1.53 4.48
N PHE A 22 45.12 2.03 3.80
CA PHE A 22 45.19 2.39 2.38
C PHE A 22 44.81 3.86 2.17
N GLY A 23 45.71 4.54 1.44
CA GLY A 23 45.74 5.97 1.23
C GLY A 23 44.68 6.52 0.26
N ARG A 24 44.47 7.82 0.38
CA ARG A 24 43.67 8.67 -0.49
C ARG A 24 44.12 8.56 -1.95
N MET A 25 43.19 8.24 -2.85
CA MET A 25 43.23 8.75 -4.22
C MET A 25 41.88 9.39 -4.57
N SER A 26 41.99 10.61 -5.10
CA SER A 26 40.92 11.51 -5.48
C SER A 26 40.70 11.41 -6.99
N ARG A 27 39.44 11.39 -7.43
CA ARG A 27 38.90 12.27 -8.49
C ARG A 27 37.36 12.19 -8.48
N ARG A 28 36.73 13.36 -8.34
CA ARG A 28 35.27 13.57 -8.22
C ARG A 28 34.65 13.76 -9.61
N ILE A 29 33.50 13.13 -9.84
CA ILE A 29 32.52 13.48 -10.89
C ILE A 29 31.94 14.88 -10.56
N PRO A 30 31.69 15.76 -11.55
CA PRO A 30 31.27 17.13 -11.27
C PRO A 30 29.88 17.20 -10.65
N ARG A 31 29.78 17.86 -9.49
CA ARG A 31 28.53 18.28 -8.86
C ARG A 31 27.94 19.45 -9.64
N VAL A 32 26.73 19.31 -10.15
CA VAL A 32 25.90 20.46 -10.54
C VAL A 32 25.51 21.20 -9.26
N MET A 33 25.78 22.50 -9.22
CA MET A 33 25.66 23.35 -8.05
C MET A 33 24.20 23.57 -7.64
N THR A 34 23.86 23.27 -6.39
CA THR A 34 22.73 23.90 -5.69
C THR A 34 23.30 24.93 -4.72
N VAL A 35 23.10 26.21 -5.03
CA VAL A 35 23.41 27.32 -4.11
C VAL A 35 22.26 27.44 -3.11
N ALA A 36 22.61 27.51 -1.83
CA ALA A 36 21.66 27.76 -0.74
C ALA A 36 21.20 29.22 -0.75
N GLY A 37 19.92 29.46 -0.98
CA GLY A 37 19.29 30.76 -0.78
C GLY A 37 19.00 30.99 0.70
N ILE A 38 19.65 32.00 1.27
CA ILE A 38 19.35 32.57 2.58
C ILE A 38 17.99 33.27 2.49
N MET A 39 17.04 32.88 3.35
CA MET A 39 15.81 33.65 3.55
C MET A 39 16.15 34.89 4.38
N SER A 40 15.96 36.07 3.81
CA SER A 40 15.84 37.32 4.57
C SER A 40 14.38 37.73 4.58
N ASP A 41 13.80 37.80 5.78
CA ASP A 41 12.56 38.50 6.07
C ASP A 41 12.66 39.95 5.59
N LEU A 42 11.58 40.47 4.99
CA LEU A 42 11.10 41.85 5.15
C LEU A 42 9.72 41.97 4.47
N GLU A 43 8.81 42.60 5.20
CA GLU A 43 7.43 42.95 4.86
C GLU A 43 7.39 44.04 3.77
N ASP A 44 6.39 44.02 2.88
CA ASP A 44 5.55 45.19 2.57
C ASP A 44 4.38 44.84 1.64
N ASP A 45 3.21 45.37 1.99
CA ASP A 45 1.96 45.43 1.23
C ASP A 45 2.14 46.27 -0.05
N ASP A 46 1.60 45.83 -1.19
CA ASP A 46 0.60 46.60 -1.92
C ASP A 46 0.10 45.88 -3.19
N ALA A 47 -1.19 46.02 -3.45
CA ALA A 47 -1.89 45.51 -4.61
C ALA A 47 -1.77 46.48 -5.81
N SER A 48 -1.47 45.95 -7.00
CA SER A 48 -2.05 46.44 -8.27
C SER A 48 -1.70 45.55 -9.46
N GLU A 49 -2.68 45.39 -10.34
CA GLU A 49 -2.62 44.68 -11.61
C GLU A 49 -1.55 45.25 -12.55
N SER A 50 -0.73 44.38 -13.15
CA SER A 50 0.04 44.73 -14.36
C SER A 50 0.38 43.48 -15.17
N VAL A 51 -0.15 43.45 -16.39
CA VAL A 51 0.12 42.49 -17.45
C VAL A 51 1.28 43.04 -18.28
N CYS A 52 2.43 42.35 -18.30
CA CYS A 52 3.14 41.96 -19.53
C CYS A 52 4.55 41.40 -19.26
N SER A 53 4.77 40.21 -19.81
CA SER A 53 5.98 39.70 -20.46
C SER A 53 7.36 40.08 -19.92
N ASP A 54 8.03 39.08 -19.34
CA ASP A 54 9.27 38.53 -19.89
C ASP A 54 9.53 37.14 -19.32
N ARG A 55 8.93 36.12 -19.95
CA ARG A 55 9.35 34.73 -19.76
C ARG A 55 10.64 34.55 -20.57
N SER A 56 11.77 34.67 -19.89
CA SER A 56 13.00 34.04 -20.35
C SER A 56 12.70 32.56 -20.69
N SER A 57 13.18 32.13 -21.84
CA SER A 57 12.99 30.80 -22.40
C SER A 57 13.50 29.71 -21.46
N SER A 58 12.65 29.24 -20.54
CA SER A 58 12.84 27.95 -19.88
C SER A 58 12.45 26.88 -20.88
N SER A 59 13.42 26.10 -21.37
CA SER A 59 13.13 24.79 -21.94
C SER A 59 12.13 24.08 -21.02
N ALA A 60 10.99 23.63 -21.54
CA ALA A 60 10.02 22.87 -20.76
C ALA A 60 10.76 21.70 -20.09
N GLN A 61 10.94 21.78 -18.76
CA GLN A 61 11.65 20.78 -18.00
C GLN A 61 10.78 19.52 -18.02
N LYS A 62 11.23 18.48 -18.73
CA LYS A 62 10.51 17.20 -18.78
C LYS A 62 10.42 16.62 -17.37
N ASP A 63 9.28 16.08 -17.02
CA ASP A 63 9.13 15.35 -15.75
C ASP A 63 10.05 14.13 -15.77
N ARG A 64 10.52 13.71 -14.59
CA ARG A 64 11.51 12.63 -14.46
C ARG A 64 11.05 11.57 -13.48
N ILE A 65 11.25 10.32 -13.85
CA ILE A 65 10.93 9.16 -13.03
C ILE A 65 12.14 8.22 -12.90
N ILE A 66 12.35 7.75 -11.68
CA ILE A 66 13.39 6.79 -11.33
C ILE A 66 12.71 5.44 -11.09
N ILE A 67 12.93 4.50 -12.00
CA ILE A 67 12.47 3.12 -11.90
C ILE A 67 13.51 2.32 -11.12
N VAL A 68 13.10 1.75 -9.98
CA VAL A 68 14.00 1.02 -9.08
C VAL A 68 13.57 -0.44 -8.97
N ALA A 69 14.47 -1.35 -9.30
CA ALA A 69 14.21 -2.78 -9.21
C ALA A 69 15.48 -3.56 -8.86
N ASN A 70 15.33 -4.81 -8.43
CA ASN A 70 16.48 -5.65 -8.08
C ASN A 70 17.50 -5.80 -9.22
N GLN A 71 17.05 -5.84 -10.48
CA GLN A 71 17.93 -5.96 -11.65
C GLN A 71 17.66 -4.85 -12.66
N LEU A 72 18.73 -4.32 -13.25
CA LEU A 72 18.64 -3.41 -14.39
C LEU A 72 18.16 -4.14 -15.66
N PRO A 73 17.45 -3.45 -16.56
CA PRO A 73 17.05 -3.98 -17.87
C PRO A 73 18.22 -4.05 -18.87
N ILE A 74 19.39 -4.53 -18.44
CA ILE A 74 20.62 -4.56 -19.22
C ILE A 74 21.13 -6.00 -19.35
N ARG A 75 21.51 -6.37 -20.57
CA ARG A 75 22.34 -7.55 -20.86
C ARG A 75 23.79 -7.13 -20.96
N MET A 76 24.67 -8.00 -20.49
CA MET A 76 26.10 -7.75 -20.56
C MET A 76 26.89 -8.98 -20.94
N GLN A 77 27.99 -8.74 -21.63
CA GLN A 77 28.95 -9.77 -22.01
C GLN A 77 30.36 -9.21 -21.88
N ARG A 78 31.29 -10.04 -21.42
CA ARG A 78 32.71 -9.69 -21.41
C ARG A 78 33.27 -9.80 -22.82
N LYS A 79 34.07 -8.82 -23.25
CA LYS A 79 34.69 -8.86 -24.59
C LYS A 79 35.65 -10.04 -24.69
N THR A 80 35.49 -10.87 -25.73
CA THR A 80 36.24 -12.14 -25.92
C THR A 80 37.63 -11.94 -26.54
N ASP A 81 37.86 -10.85 -27.29
CA ASP A 81 39.13 -10.57 -27.96
C ASP A 81 40.06 -9.71 -27.09
N HIS A 82 40.93 -10.35 -26.29
CA HIS A 82 42.12 -9.78 -25.61
C HIS A 82 41.99 -8.40 -24.90
N GLY A 83 40.78 -7.87 -24.75
CA GLY A 83 40.50 -6.52 -24.30
C GLY A 83 39.82 -6.53 -22.93
N LYS A 84 40.33 -5.69 -22.03
CA LYS A 84 39.61 -5.28 -20.83
C LYS A 84 38.31 -4.58 -21.25
N GLY A 85 37.20 -4.85 -20.56
CA GLY A 85 35.94 -4.13 -20.75
C GLY A 85 34.72 -5.00 -21.07
N TRP A 86 33.57 -4.33 -21.03
CA TRP A 86 32.24 -4.94 -21.11
C TRP A 86 31.48 -4.42 -22.34
N THR A 87 30.59 -5.23 -22.87
CA THR A 87 29.60 -4.83 -23.88
C THR A 87 28.21 -4.89 -23.25
N PHE A 88 27.43 -3.83 -23.43
CA PHE A 88 26.09 -3.69 -22.86
C PHE A 88 25.05 -3.54 -23.97
N SER A 89 23.88 -4.13 -23.76
CA SER A 89 22.70 -3.91 -24.61
C SER A 89 21.44 -3.92 -23.73
N TRP A 90 20.35 -3.36 -24.25
CA TRP A 90 19.05 -3.47 -23.59
C TRP A 90 18.59 -4.94 -23.48
N ASP A 91 17.93 -5.27 -22.38
CA ASP A 91 17.15 -6.49 -22.25
C ASP A 91 15.72 -6.22 -22.71
N GLU A 92 15.47 -6.37 -24.01
CA GLU A 92 14.16 -6.12 -24.65
C GLU A 92 12.99 -6.90 -24.00
N ASN A 93 13.30 -8.01 -23.31
CA ASN A 93 12.32 -8.83 -22.61
C ASN A 93 12.03 -8.34 -21.17
N SER A 94 12.71 -7.30 -20.71
CA SER A 94 12.52 -6.77 -19.36
C SER A 94 11.27 -5.91 -19.29
N LEU A 95 10.31 -6.30 -18.45
CA LEU A 95 9.11 -5.51 -18.15
C LEU A 95 9.43 -4.05 -17.80
N LEU A 96 10.56 -3.82 -17.11
CA LEU A 96 11.01 -2.50 -16.70
C LEU A 96 11.40 -1.60 -17.88
N LEU A 97 11.89 -2.18 -18.97
CA LEU A 97 12.16 -1.42 -20.18
C LEU A 97 10.85 -1.18 -20.95
N GLN A 98 10.00 -2.20 -21.02
CA GLN A 98 8.76 -2.17 -21.79
C GLN A 98 7.75 -1.14 -21.24
N LEU A 99 7.73 -0.91 -19.92
CA LEU A 99 6.85 0.09 -19.32
C LEU A 99 7.13 1.52 -19.79
N LYS A 100 8.33 1.80 -20.33
CA LYS A 100 8.71 3.12 -20.85
C LYS A 100 7.74 3.62 -21.93
N GLU A 101 7.22 2.72 -22.76
CA GLU A 101 6.22 3.03 -23.79
C GLU A 101 4.97 3.70 -23.21
N GLY A 102 4.55 3.30 -22.00
CA GLY A 102 3.39 3.87 -21.32
C GLY A 102 3.65 5.22 -20.64
N LEU A 103 4.91 5.57 -20.42
CA LEU A 103 5.33 6.83 -19.76
C LEU A 103 5.50 7.99 -20.76
N GLY A 104 5.45 7.71 -22.07
CA GLY A 104 5.63 8.70 -23.12
C GLY A 104 7.12 8.99 -23.38
N ASP A 105 7.66 8.45 -24.47
CA ASP A 105 9.09 8.57 -24.83
C ASP A 105 9.61 10.02 -24.91
N ASP A 106 8.72 10.97 -25.22
CA ASP A 106 9.04 12.39 -25.35
C ASP A 106 8.61 13.24 -24.15
N GLU A 107 7.79 12.71 -23.25
CA GLU A 107 7.18 13.46 -22.14
C GLU A 107 7.95 13.29 -20.83
N MET A 108 8.51 12.11 -20.57
CA MET A 108 9.15 11.78 -19.30
C MET A 108 10.57 11.22 -19.45
N ASP A 109 11.53 11.77 -18.70
CA ASP A 109 12.89 11.21 -18.60
C ASP A 109 12.90 10.03 -17.62
N VAL A 110 13.48 8.90 -18.03
CA VAL A 110 13.44 7.65 -17.25
C VAL A 110 14.86 7.22 -16.87
N ILE A 111 15.11 7.13 -15.56
CA ILE A 111 16.37 6.61 -15.00
C ILE A 111 16.10 5.26 -14.35
N TYR A 112 16.96 4.27 -14.60
CA TYR A 112 16.86 2.95 -14.00
C TYR A 112 17.90 2.75 -12.91
N VAL A 113 17.51 2.19 -11.76
CA VAL A 113 18.42 1.83 -10.67
C VAL A 113 18.25 0.35 -10.34
N GLY A 114 19.34 -0.41 -10.34
CA GLY A 114 19.30 -1.85 -10.07
C GLY A 114 20.66 -2.54 -10.10
N CYS A 115 20.70 -3.82 -9.74
CA CYS A 115 21.91 -4.63 -9.86
C CYS A 115 22.12 -5.13 -11.30
N LEU A 116 23.37 -5.47 -11.60
CA LEU A 116 23.76 -6.15 -12.81
C LEU A 116 23.72 -7.67 -12.61
N LYS A 117 23.57 -8.44 -13.70
CA LYS A 117 23.48 -9.91 -13.64
C LYS A 117 24.84 -10.59 -13.37
N GLU A 118 25.95 -9.92 -13.72
CA GLU A 118 27.32 -10.40 -13.47
C GLU A 118 28.03 -9.53 -12.43
N GLU A 119 29.02 -10.12 -11.77
CA GLU A 119 29.88 -9.41 -10.82
C GLU A 119 30.91 -8.54 -11.56
N ILE A 120 30.98 -7.26 -11.19
CA ILE A 120 31.96 -6.31 -11.72
C ILE A 120 33.03 -6.06 -10.65
N HIS A 121 34.29 -6.30 -11.03
CA HIS A 121 35.41 -6.07 -10.14
C HIS A 121 35.47 -4.61 -9.70
N PRO A 122 35.77 -4.29 -8.42
CA PRO A 122 35.75 -2.90 -7.91
C PRO A 122 36.54 -1.88 -8.73
N SER A 123 37.65 -2.30 -9.37
CA SER A 123 38.46 -1.41 -10.22
C SER A 123 37.78 -0.99 -11.53
N GLU A 124 36.75 -1.71 -11.97
CA GLU A 124 36.01 -1.46 -13.23
C GLU A 124 34.66 -0.78 -12.98
N GLN A 125 34.22 -0.66 -11.71
CA GLN A 125 32.87 -0.19 -11.36
C GLN A 125 32.61 1.25 -11.77
N ASP A 126 33.60 2.14 -11.67
CA ASP A 126 33.44 3.55 -12.05
C ASP A 126 33.25 3.70 -13.57
N GLU A 127 34.06 2.99 -14.37
CA GLU A 127 33.96 2.97 -15.83
C GLU A 127 32.61 2.41 -16.28
N VAL A 128 32.20 1.26 -15.71
CA VAL A 128 30.89 0.65 -16.00
C VAL A 128 29.74 1.57 -15.62
N SER A 129 29.81 2.24 -14.47
CA SER A 129 28.77 3.19 -14.04
C SER A 129 28.63 4.37 -15.00
N GLN A 130 29.75 4.91 -15.47
CA GLN A 130 29.74 6.01 -16.42
C GLN A 130 29.11 5.61 -17.76
N ILE A 131 29.53 4.46 -18.32
CA ILE A 131 28.98 3.94 -19.58
C ILE A 131 27.47 3.72 -19.46
N LEU A 132 27.01 3.10 -18.37
CA LEU A 132 25.60 2.79 -18.14
C LEU A 132 24.75 4.06 -17.94
N LEU A 133 25.26 5.06 -17.24
CA LEU A 133 24.53 6.31 -17.02
C LEU A 133 24.44 7.14 -18.31
N GLU A 134 25.54 7.29 -19.05
CA GLU A 134 25.59 8.12 -20.26
C GLU A 134 24.80 7.49 -21.41
N THR A 135 24.93 6.17 -21.61
CA THR A 135 24.35 5.47 -22.77
C THR A 135 22.94 4.96 -22.50
N PHE A 136 22.66 4.51 -21.27
CA PHE A 136 21.42 3.78 -20.94
C PHE A 136 20.60 4.45 -19.83
N LYS A 137 21.03 5.60 -19.27
CA LYS A 137 20.39 6.22 -18.09
C LYS A 137 20.21 5.24 -16.93
N CYS A 138 21.16 4.31 -16.79
CA CYS A 138 21.14 3.26 -15.78
C CYS A 138 22.19 3.55 -14.69
N VAL A 139 21.77 3.46 -13.43
CA VAL A 139 22.63 3.58 -12.25
C VAL A 139 22.81 2.18 -11.65
N PRO A 140 23.98 1.54 -11.84
CA PRO A 140 24.22 0.22 -11.31
C PRO A 140 24.39 0.24 -9.79
N THR A 141 23.78 -0.73 -9.13
CA THR A 141 23.94 -0.99 -7.70
C THR A 141 24.83 -2.21 -7.51
N PHE A 142 26.11 -1.98 -7.26
CA PHE A 142 27.06 -3.05 -6.97
C PHE A 142 26.90 -3.54 -5.53
N LEU A 143 26.71 -4.85 -5.38
CA LEU A 143 26.58 -5.52 -4.08
C LEU A 143 27.76 -6.47 -3.89
N PRO A 144 28.40 -6.50 -2.70
CA PRO A 144 29.37 -7.55 -2.37
C PRO A 144 28.75 -8.94 -2.54
N PRO A 145 29.47 -9.94 -3.07
CA PRO A 145 28.90 -11.27 -3.37
C PRO A 145 28.23 -11.97 -2.17
N GLU A 146 28.83 -11.83 -0.99
CA GLU A 146 28.27 -12.36 0.25
C GLU A 146 26.94 -11.66 0.63
N MET A 147 26.89 -10.33 0.48
CA MET A 147 25.69 -9.55 0.73
C MET A 147 24.58 -9.87 -0.26
N PHE A 148 24.92 -9.98 -1.55
CA PHE A 148 23.99 -10.43 -2.59
C PHE A 148 23.42 -11.81 -2.25
N THR A 149 24.27 -12.75 -1.87
CA THR A 149 23.85 -14.12 -1.52
C THR A 149 22.90 -14.12 -0.33
N ARG A 150 23.25 -13.43 0.77
CA ARG A 150 22.40 -13.35 1.97
C ARG A 150 21.09 -12.59 1.72
N HIS A 151 21.10 -11.56 0.90
CA HIS A 151 19.92 -10.80 0.53
C HIS A 151 19.01 -11.56 -0.44
N TYR A 152 19.52 -11.88 -1.63
CA TYR A 152 18.73 -12.42 -2.74
C TYR A 152 18.44 -13.91 -2.53
N HIS A 153 19.47 -14.75 -2.43
CA HIS A 153 19.28 -16.19 -2.23
C HIS A 153 18.79 -16.52 -0.82
N GLY A 154 19.24 -15.77 0.19
CA GLY A 154 18.79 -15.92 1.57
C GLY A 154 17.41 -15.30 1.80
N PHE A 155 17.34 -14.03 2.23
CA PHE A 155 16.09 -13.44 2.70
C PHE A 155 14.97 -13.40 1.64
N CYS A 156 15.28 -13.00 0.40
CA CYS A 156 14.27 -12.87 -0.66
C CYS A 156 13.75 -14.25 -1.12
N LYS A 157 14.64 -15.19 -1.46
CA LYS A 157 14.24 -16.49 -2.03
C LYS A 157 13.96 -17.59 -1.01
N GLN A 158 14.59 -17.59 0.18
CA GLN A 158 14.32 -18.59 1.21
C GLN A 158 13.24 -18.15 2.22
N HIS A 159 12.97 -16.86 2.40
CA HIS A 159 11.95 -16.40 3.36
C HIS A 159 10.75 -15.72 2.70
N LEU A 160 10.97 -14.58 2.00
CA LEU A 160 9.85 -13.81 1.45
C LEU A 160 9.09 -14.59 0.37
N TRP A 161 9.81 -15.19 -0.58
CA TRP A 161 9.21 -15.91 -1.71
C TRP A 161 8.32 -17.07 -1.24
N PRO A 162 8.77 -18.00 -0.38
CA PRO A 162 7.91 -19.02 0.23
C PRO A 162 6.65 -18.48 0.91
N VAL A 163 6.82 -17.52 1.83
CA VAL A 163 5.70 -16.99 2.61
C VAL A 163 4.67 -16.31 1.72
N PHE A 164 5.11 -15.56 0.69
CA PHE A 164 4.20 -14.88 -0.23
C PHE A 164 3.48 -15.86 -1.16
N HIS A 165 4.04 -17.06 -1.35
CA HIS A 165 3.44 -18.16 -2.11
C HIS A 165 2.79 -19.23 -1.20
N TYR A 166 2.44 -18.86 0.03
CA TYR A 166 1.66 -19.69 0.97
C TYR A 166 2.38 -20.95 1.46
N MET A 167 3.72 -20.99 1.37
CA MET A 167 4.52 -22.02 2.00
C MET A 167 4.95 -21.57 3.40
N LEU A 168 4.43 -22.25 4.41
CA LEU A 168 4.77 -22.00 5.81
C LEU A 168 6.13 -22.60 6.18
N PRO A 169 6.92 -21.92 7.03
CA PRO A 169 8.20 -22.42 7.51
C PRO A 169 8.03 -23.51 8.59
N LEU A 170 7.43 -24.65 8.25
CA LEU A 170 7.06 -25.71 9.21
C LEU A 170 8.27 -26.52 9.70
N SER A 171 9.35 -26.57 8.91
CA SER A 171 10.57 -27.29 9.26
C SER A 171 11.81 -26.54 8.76
N PRO A 172 13.03 -26.90 9.20
CA PRO A 172 14.26 -26.33 8.63
C PRO A 172 14.37 -26.53 7.11
N ASP A 173 13.82 -27.64 6.60
CA ASP A 173 13.80 -27.96 5.17
C ASP A 173 12.69 -27.21 4.41
N LEU A 174 11.53 -26.97 5.03
CA LEU A 174 10.39 -26.31 4.41
C LEU A 174 10.34 -24.84 4.86
N GLY A 175 10.79 -23.91 4.01
CA GLY A 175 10.70 -22.46 4.24
C GLY A 175 11.72 -21.86 5.23
N GLY A 176 12.46 -22.70 5.95
CA GLY A 176 13.60 -22.31 6.79
C GLY A 176 13.24 -21.50 8.05
N ARG A 177 14.08 -21.59 9.09
CA ARG A 177 13.91 -20.77 10.30
C ARG A 177 14.33 -19.32 10.05
N PHE A 178 13.62 -18.36 10.66
CA PHE A 178 13.97 -16.95 10.54
C PHE A 178 15.42 -16.68 10.97
N ASN A 179 16.17 -16.04 10.09
CA ASN A 179 17.56 -15.68 10.34
C ASN A 179 17.73 -14.16 10.35
N ARG A 180 18.06 -13.62 11.53
CA ARG A 180 18.26 -12.17 11.74
C ARG A 180 19.40 -11.59 10.88
N SER A 181 20.44 -12.36 10.59
CA SER A 181 21.54 -11.90 9.73
C SER A 181 21.09 -11.71 8.27
N LEU A 182 20.18 -12.56 7.78
CA LEU A 182 19.59 -12.42 6.45
C LEU A 182 18.71 -11.17 6.37
N TRP A 183 17.92 -10.91 7.43
CA TRP A 183 17.17 -9.66 7.55
C TRP A 183 18.08 -8.42 7.55
N GLN A 184 19.18 -8.45 8.31
CA GLN A 184 20.16 -7.35 8.31
C GLN A 184 20.79 -7.13 6.94
N ALA A 185 21.09 -8.22 6.21
CA ALA A 185 21.56 -8.12 4.82
C ALA A 185 20.49 -7.49 3.92
N TYR A 186 19.22 -7.88 4.07
CA TYR A 186 18.11 -7.29 3.33
C TYR A 186 17.95 -5.79 3.56
N VAL A 187 17.97 -5.36 4.82
CA VAL A 187 17.89 -3.95 5.20
C VAL A 187 19.11 -3.17 4.67
N SER A 188 20.31 -3.76 4.75
CA SER A 188 21.54 -3.14 4.27
C SER A 188 21.57 -2.97 2.75
N VAL A 189 21.13 -3.99 1.99
CA VAL A 189 21.02 -3.88 0.53
C VAL A 189 20.01 -2.79 0.15
N ASN A 190 18.84 -2.76 0.78
CA ASN A 190 17.85 -1.69 0.55
C ASN A 190 18.43 -0.30 0.87
N LYS A 191 19.29 -0.17 1.88
CA LYS A 191 20.01 1.07 2.17
C LYS A 191 20.99 1.44 1.05
N ILE A 192 21.77 0.49 0.52
CA ILE A 192 22.68 0.73 -0.62
C ILE A 192 21.90 1.21 -1.84
N PHE A 193 20.75 0.61 -2.13
CA PHE A 193 19.83 1.08 -3.18
C PHE A 193 19.38 2.53 -2.94
N ALA A 194 19.01 2.86 -1.69
CA ALA A 194 18.65 4.23 -1.33
C ALA A 194 19.79 5.21 -1.58
N ASP A 195 21.02 4.83 -1.21
CA ASP A 195 22.22 5.65 -1.43
C ASP A 195 22.46 5.90 -2.94
N ARG A 196 22.24 4.91 -3.81
CA ARG A 196 22.33 5.07 -5.28
C ARG A 196 21.26 5.98 -5.86
N ILE A 197 20.04 5.92 -5.36
CA ILE A 197 18.97 6.84 -5.78
C ILE A 197 19.32 8.28 -5.39
N MET A 198 19.88 8.47 -4.18
CA MET A 198 20.29 9.79 -3.68
C MET A 198 21.39 10.45 -4.52
N GLU A 199 22.15 9.69 -5.31
CA GLU A 199 23.18 10.23 -6.20
C GLU A 199 22.58 10.97 -7.41
N VAL A 200 21.34 10.66 -7.81
CA VAL A 200 20.74 11.14 -9.06
C VAL A 200 19.40 11.87 -8.90
N ILE A 201 18.71 11.69 -7.77
CA ILE A 201 17.37 12.22 -7.54
C ILE A 201 17.34 13.74 -7.32
N ASN A 202 16.36 14.40 -7.93
CA ASN A 202 15.87 15.71 -7.55
C ASN A 202 14.60 15.52 -6.69
N PRO A 203 14.70 15.63 -5.36
CA PRO A 203 13.67 15.15 -4.43
C PRO A 203 12.35 15.95 -4.45
N GLU A 204 12.34 17.16 -5.01
CA GLU A 204 11.13 17.99 -5.10
C GLU A 204 10.30 17.65 -6.35
N ASP A 205 10.96 17.27 -7.45
CA ASP A 205 10.33 17.10 -8.76
C ASP A 205 10.17 15.63 -9.15
N ASP A 206 11.16 14.78 -8.88
CA ASP A 206 11.21 13.43 -9.40
C ASP A 206 10.20 12.48 -8.73
N PHE A 207 9.70 11.55 -9.54
CA PHE A 207 9.00 10.37 -9.06
C PHE A 207 9.99 9.22 -8.86
N VAL A 208 9.81 8.43 -7.81
CA VAL A 208 10.52 7.16 -7.63
C VAL A 208 9.50 6.03 -7.62
N TRP A 209 9.65 5.09 -8.53
CA TRP A 209 8.79 3.91 -8.64
C TRP A 209 9.58 2.65 -8.32
N ILE A 210 9.30 2.07 -7.16
CA ILE A 210 9.99 0.91 -6.60
C ILE A 210 9.23 -0.37 -6.96
N HIS A 211 9.95 -1.38 -7.42
CA HIS A 211 9.36 -2.65 -7.84
C HIS A 211 9.78 -3.82 -6.94
N ASP A 212 8.76 -4.55 -6.52
CA ASP A 212 8.78 -5.91 -6.01
C ASP A 212 9.33 -6.15 -4.59
N TYR A 213 9.15 -7.38 -4.11
CA TYR A 213 9.43 -7.79 -2.71
C TYR A 213 10.90 -7.67 -2.28
N HIS A 214 11.84 -7.49 -3.22
CA HIS A 214 13.26 -7.30 -2.91
C HIS A 214 13.52 -5.95 -2.21
N LEU A 215 12.66 -4.95 -2.45
CA LEU A 215 12.90 -3.56 -2.08
C LEU A 215 11.80 -2.95 -1.19
N MET A 216 11.10 -3.77 -0.38
CA MET A 216 9.93 -3.33 0.39
C MET A 216 10.26 -2.33 1.51
N VAL A 217 11.50 -2.32 1.99
CA VAL A 217 11.92 -1.38 3.04
C VAL A 217 12.59 -0.10 2.51
N LEU A 218 12.87 -0.06 1.21
CA LEU A 218 13.45 1.09 0.52
C LEU A 218 12.68 2.42 0.72
N PRO A 219 11.33 2.46 0.69
CA PRO A 219 10.59 3.72 0.84
C PRO A 219 10.92 4.47 2.14
N THR A 220 11.20 3.73 3.23
CA THR A 220 11.58 4.33 4.52
C THR A 220 12.88 5.11 4.44
N PHE A 221 13.89 4.57 3.74
CA PHE A 221 15.19 5.22 3.62
C PHE A 221 15.10 6.52 2.82
N LEU A 222 14.31 6.52 1.75
CA LEU A 222 14.07 7.71 0.94
C LEU A 222 13.30 8.77 1.72
N ARG A 223 12.18 8.41 2.36
CA ARG A 223 11.40 9.35 3.19
C ARG A 223 12.18 9.93 4.35
N LYS A 224 13.08 9.15 4.95
CA LYS A 224 13.94 9.63 6.05
C LYS A 224 14.88 10.75 5.62
N ARG A 225 15.27 10.79 4.34
CA ARG A 225 16.09 11.87 3.80
C ARG A 225 15.26 12.99 3.21
N PHE A 226 14.19 12.63 2.51
CA PHE A 226 13.32 13.54 1.79
C PHE A 226 11.87 13.27 2.20
N ASN A 227 11.36 14.01 3.18
CA ASN A 227 10.01 13.77 3.73
C ASN A 227 8.90 13.91 2.68
N ARG A 228 9.15 14.61 1.56
CA ARG A 228 8.21 14.93 0.47
C ARG A 228 8.51 14.23 -0.86
N VAL A 229 9.46 13.29 -0.90
CA VAL A 229 9.73 12.54 -2.14
C VAL A 229 8.48 11.78 -2.62
N LYS A 230 8.21 11.82 -3.91
CA LYS A 230 7.06 11.20 -4.57
C LYS A 230 7.34 9.71 -4.78
N LEU A 231 6.65 8.82 -4.07
CA LEU A 231 6.98 7.39 -4.01
C LEU A 231 5.82 6.49 -4.47
N GLY A 232 6.05 5.75 -5.54
CA GLY A 232 5.25 4.59 -5.92
C GLY A 232 5.93 3.28 -5.55
N PHE A 233 5.16 2.29 -5.11
CA PHE A 233 5.61 0.91 -4.94
C PHE A 233 4.66 -0.03 -5.68
N PHE A 234 5.18 -1.04 -6.38
CA PHE A 234 4.35 -2.06 -7.02
C PHE A 234 4.87 -3.47 -6.67
N LEU A 235 4.00 -4.33 -6.12
CA LEU A 235 4.32 -5.71 -5.80
C LEU A 235 3.91 -6.65 -6.95
N HIS A 236 4.89 -7.36 -7.52
CA HIS A 236 4.65 -8.30 -8.63
C HIS A 236 4.36 -9.74 -8.15
N SER A 237 4.81 -10.07 -6.94
CA SER A 237 4.45 -11.31 -6.24
C SER A 237 3.02 -11.24 -5.64
N PRO A 238 2.38 -12.38 -5.29
CA PRO A 238 1.19 -12.34 -4.46
C PRO A 238 1.45 -11.65 -3.12
N PHE A 239 0.40 -11.14 -2.50
CA PHE A 239 0.44 -10.76 -1.08
C PHE A 239 -0.37 -11.80 -0.28
N PRO A 240 0.24 -12.44 0.74
CA PRO A 240 -0.41 -13.54 1.45
C PRO A 240 -1.46 -13.02 2.44
N SER A 241 -2.41 -13.88 2.81
CA SER A 241 -3.41 -13.56 3.85
C SER A 241 -2.76 -13.22 5.19
N SER A 242 -3.48 -12.53 6.06
CA SER A 242 -2.98 -12.12 7.38
C SER A 242 -2.51 -13.30 8.24
N GLU A 243 -3.15 -14.46 8.10
CA GLU A 243 -2.79 -15.70 8.80
C GLU A 243 -1.43 -16.26 8.37
N ILE A 244 -1.07 -16.12 7.09
CA ILE A 244 0.23 -16.53 6.58
C ILE A 244 1.27 -15.43 6.83
N TYR A 245 0.91 -14.17 6.58
CA TYR A 245 1.80 -13.02 6.74
C TYR A 245 2.26 -12.84 8.18
N LYS A 246 1.42 -13.14 9.19
CA LYS A 246 1.77 -12.99 10.61
C LYS A 246 2.92 -13.89 11.05
N THR A 247 3.20 -14.95 10.30
CA THR A 247 4.34 -15.85 10.57
C THR A 247 5.69 -15.17 10.32
N LEU A 248 5.73 -14.07 9.55
CA LEU A 248 6.94 -13.30 9.33
C LEU A 248 7.31 -12.50 10.59
N PRO A 249 8.50 -12.71 11.19
CA PRO A 249 8.86 -12.01 12.42
C PRO A 249 9.06 -10.50 12.27
N VAL A 250 9.32 -10.02 11.04
CA VAL A 250 9.55 -8.61 10.69
C VAL A 250 8.36 -7.98 9.93
N ARG A 251 7.17 -8.56 10.12
CA ARG A 251 5.92 -8.18 9.44
C ARG A 251 5.58 -6.69 9.61
N GLU A 252 5.70 -6.16 10.82
CA GLU A 252 5.34 -4.75 11.08
C GLU A 252 6.32 -3.79 10.43
N GLU A 253 7.62 -4.09 10.48
CA GLU A 253 8.65 -3.27 9.85
C GLU A 253 8.44 -3.16 8.34
N ILE A 254 8.07 -4.26 7.69
CA ILE A 254 7.80 -4.27 6.25
C ILE A 254 6.52 -3.50 5.93
N LEU A 255 5.41 -3.71 6.66
CA LEU A 255 4.16 -2.96 6.43
C LEU A 255 4.38 -1.45 6.63
N ARG A 256 5.00 -1.05 7.75
CA ARG A 256 5.29 0.36 8.04
C ARG A 256 6.22 0.97 7.00
N ALA A 257 7.14 0.18 6.45
CA ALA A 257 8.01 0.67 5.40
C ALA A 257 7.28 0.87 4.07
N LEU A 258 6.37 -0.03 3.69
CA LEU A 258 5.51 0.18 2.52
C LEU A 258 4.60 1.40 2.68
N LEU A 259 4.08 1.66 3.89
CA LEU A 259 3.25 2.84 4.19
C LEU A 259 4.02 4.18 4.13
N ASN A 260 5.34 4.17 3.88
CA ASN A 260 6.09 5.36 3.53
C ASN A 260 5.95 5.77 2.05
N SER A 261 5.34 4.92 1.21
CA SER A 261 4.94 5.24 -0.17
C SER A 261 3.67 6.12 -0.23
N ASP A 262 3.42 6.76 -1.38
CA ASP A 262 2.17 7.49 -1.68
C ASP A 262 1.15 6.61 -2.40
N LEU A 263 1.64 5.72 -3.27
CA LEU A 263 0.84 4.76 -4.03
C LEU A 263 1.44 3.35 -3.90
N ILE A 264 0.62 2.36 -3.55
CA ILE A 264 0.99 0.95 -3.49
C ILE A 264 0.13 0.18 -4.50
N GLY A 265 0.77 -0.50 -5.44
CA GLY A 265 0.14 -1.27 -6.50
C GLY A 265 0.19 -2.78 -6.28
N PHE A 266 -0.91 -3.46 -6.60
CA PHE A 266 -1.03 -4.92 -6.63
C PHE A 266 -1.69 -5.38 -7.93
N HIS A 267 -1.45 -6.63 -8.33
CA HIS A 267 -2.07 -7.18 -9.53
C HIS A 267 -3.57 -7.46 -9.40
N THR A 268 -4.01 -7.99 -8.26
CA THR A 268 -5.40 -8.43 -8.05
C THR A 268 -6.01 -7.77 -6.81
N PHE A 269 -7.34 -7.74 -6.77
CA PHE A 269 -8.06 -7.25 -5.60
C PHE A 269 -7.76 -8.10 -4.36
N ASP A 270 -7.59 -9.42 -4.51
CA ASP A 270 -7.25 -10.30 -3.37
C ASP A 270 -5.92 -9.92 -2.72
N TYR A 271 -4.89 -9.65 -3.52
CA TYR A 271 -3.57 -9.26 -2.97
C TYR A 271 -3.67 -7.93 -2.22
N ALA A 272 -4.36 -6.95 -2.79
CA ALA A 272 -4.62 -5.67 -2.14
C ALA A 272 -5.44 -5.84 -0.84
N ARG A 273 -6.52 -6.62 -0.89
CA ARG A 273 -7.37 -6.93 0.28
C ARG A 273 -6.58 -7.59 1.40
N HIS A 274 -5.68 -8.51 1.07
CA HIS A 274 -4.81 -9.14 2.07
C HIS A 274 -3.83 -8.15 2.70
N PHE A 275 -3.23 -7.24 1.92
CA PHE A 275 -2.41 -6.16 2.45
C PHE A 275 -3.20 -5.23 3.39
N LEU A 276 -4.39 -4.80 2.97
CA LEU A 276 -5.30 -3.98 3.79
C LEU A 276 -5.68 -4.68 5.09
N SER A 277 -6.00 -5.97 5.03
CA SER A 277 -6.29 -6.79 6.22
C SER A 277 -5.09 -6.88 7.16
N CYS A 278 -3.87 -7.01 6.63
CA CYS A 278 -2.66 -6.99 7.44
C CYS A 278 -2.43 -5.62 8.10
N CYS A 279 -2.64 -4.52 7.39
CA CYS A 279 -2.56 -3.17 7.95
C CYS A 279 -3.60 -2.96 9.08
N SER A 280 -4.85 -3.39 8.88
CA SER A 280 -5.89 -3.30 9.90
C SER A 280 -5.55 -4.17 11.13
N ARG A 281 -5.30 -5.47 10.93
CA ARG A 281 -5.08 -6.41 12.04
C ARG A 281 -3.77 -6.21 12.78
N MET A 282 -2.69 -5.83 12.09
CA MET A 282 -1.37 -5.70 12.73
C MET A 282 -1.10 -4.28 13.20
N LEU A 283 -1.57 -3.26 12.47
CA LEU A 283 -1.26 -1.86 12.76
C LEU A 283 -2.45 -1.05 13.27
N GLY A 284 -3.67 -1.62 13.31
CA GLY A 284 -4.88 -0.92 13.71
C GLY A 284 -5.31 0.17 12.71
N LEU A 285 -4.89 0.05 11.45
CA LEU A 285 -5.14 1.06 10.42
C LEU A 285 -6.34 0.67 9.56
N PRO A 286 -7.52 1.31 9.72
CA PRO A 286 -8.63 1.10 8.81
C PRO A 286 -8.30 1.66 7.43
N TYR A 287 -8.98 1.14 6.41
CA TYR A 287 -8.92 1.68 5.06
C TYR A 287 -10.29 2.25 4.69
N GLU A 288 -10.29 3.29 3.87
CA GLU A 288 -11.51 3.87 3.32
C GLU A 288 -11.61 3.54 1.83
N SER A 289 -12.81 3.22 1.37
CA SER A 289 -13.13 3.15 -0.05
C SER A 289 -14.13 4.26 -0.40
N LYS A 290 -13.69 5.26 -1.18
CA LYS A 290 -14.53 6.38 -1.60
C LYS A 290 -14.47 6.53 -3.11
N ARG A 291 -15.63 6.46 -3.78
CA ARG A 291 -15.78 6.64 -5.25
C ARG A 291 -14.79 5.79 -6.08
N GLY A 292 -14.56 4.55 -5.68
CA GLY A 292 -13.65 3.62 -6.37
C GLY A 292 -12.17 3.78 -6.04
N TYR A 293 -11.80 4.74 -5.17
CA TYR A 293 -10.45 4.88 -4.64
C TYR A 293 -10.34 4.20 -3.27
N ILE A 294 -9.26 3.46 -3.05
CA ILE A 294 -8.94 2.81 -1.78
C ILE A 294 -7.73 3.52 -1.17
N GLY A 295 -7.81 3.92 0.09
CA GLY A 295 -6.71 4.57 0.78
C GLY A 295 -6.64 4.25 2.26
N ILE A 296 -5.43 4.30 2.81
CA ILE A 296 -5.15 4.17 4.24
C ILE A 296 -4.73 5.55 4.76
N GLU A 297 -5.41 6.06 5.78
CA GLU A 297 -4.93 7.24 6.52
C GLU A 297 -3.74 6.83 7.40
N TYR A 298 -2.61 7.49 7.21
CA TYR A 298 -1.37 7.18 7.90
C TYR A 298 -0.62 8.47 8.26
N TYR A 299 -0.90 8.96 9.48
CA TYR A 299 -0.26 10.13 10.07
C TYR A 299 -0.46 11.44 9.28
N GLY A 300 -1.69 11.71 8.88
CA GLY A 300 -2.09 12.87 8.10
C GLY A 300 -1.72 12.75 6.63
N ARG A 301 -1.31 11.57 6.17
CA ARG A 301 -1.12 11.24 4.74
C ARG A 301 -2.14 10.19 4.33
N THR A 302 -2.54 10.21 3.08
CA THR A 302 -3.34 9.13 2.50
C THR A 302 -2.43 8.26 1.64
N VAL A 303 -2.23 7.01 2.05
CA VAL A 303 -1.52 6.01 1.23
C VAL A 303 -2.54 5.35 0.31
N SER A 304 -2.40 5.61 -0.99
CA SER A 304 -3.30 5.14 -2.04
C SER A 304 -3.03 3.67 -2.37
N ILE A 305 -4.07 2.88 -2.61
CA ILE A 305 -3.96 1.50 -3.08
C ILE A 305 -4.49 1.38 -4.51
N LYS A 306 -3.66 0.89 -5.42
CA LYS A 306 -4.01 0.61 -6.82
C LYS A 306 -4.04 -0.88 -7.07
N ILE A 307 -5.08 -1.32 -7.76
CA ILE A 307 -5.19 -2.69 -8.27
C ILE A 307 -5.13 -2.60 -9.79
N LEU A 308 -4.10 -3.21 -10.38
CA LEU A 308 -3.90 -3.19 -11.82
C LEU A 308 -3.05 -4.39 -12.27
N PRO A 309 -3.64 -5.37 -12.98
CA PRO A 309 -2.87 -6.41 -13.65
C PRO A 309 -1.87 -5.81 -14.63
N VAL A 310 -0.63 -6.30 -14.63
CA VAL A 310 0.34 -5.90 -15.64
C VAL A 310 0.08 -6.66 -16.94
N GLY A 311 0.23 -5.98 -18.07
CA GLY A 311 0.08 -6.54 -19.41
C GLY A 311 1.41 -6.93 -20.08
N ILE A 312 1.34 -7.24 -21.37
CA ILE A 312 2.49 -7.57 -22.24
C ILE A 312 2.79 -6.41 -23.20
N HIS A 313 3.99 -6.40 -23.79
CA HIS A 313 4.33 -5.44 -24.84
C HIS A 313 3.88 -5.93 -26.22
N MET A 314 2.79 -5.33 -26.73
CA MET A 314 2.19 -5.70 -28.01
C MET A 314 3.13 -5.52 -29.20
N GLY A 315 3.77 -4.34 -29.32
CA GLY A 315 4.70 -4.05 -30.42
C GLY A 315 5.93 -4.96 -30.45
N GLN A 316 6.44 -5.41 -29.30
CA GLN A 316 7.54 -6.37 -29.26
C GLN A 316 7.11 -7.73 -29.82
N LEU A 317 5.97 -8.26 -29.38
CA LEU A 317 5.45 -9.55 -29.86
C LEU A 317 5.16 -9.53 -31.36
N GLN A 318 4.54 -8.45 -31.87
CA GLN A 318 4.28 -8.27 -33.30
C GLN A 318 5.58 -8.26 -34.13
N ARG A 319 6.63 -7.58 -33.65
CA ARG A 319 7.95 -7.58 -34.30
C ARG A 319 8.53 -8.99 -34.34
N VAL A 320 8.49 -9.72 -33.23
CA VAL A 320 9.06 -11.07 -33.12
C VAL A 320 8.29 -12.09 -33.96
N LEU A 321 6.95 -12.00 -34.00
CA LEU A 321 6.12 -12.83 -34.88
C LEU A 321 6.44 -12.65 -36.36
N SER A 322 6.96 -11.48 -36.75
CA SER A 322 7.30 -11.13 -38.14
C SER A 322 8.76 -11.42 -38.50
N LEU A 323 9.55 -12.03 -37.59
CA LEU A 323 10.94 -12.39 -37.87
C LEU A 323 11.02 -13.64 -38.76
N PRO A 324 11.91 -13.67 -39.79
CA PRO A 324 12.15 -14.85 -40.60
C PRO A 324 12.56 -16.08 -39.79
N GLU A 325 13.30 -15.89 -38.70
CA GLU A 325 13.71 -16.96 -37.78
C GLU A 325 12.52 -17.57 -37.04
N THR A 326 11.50 -16.77 -36.70
CA THR A 326 10.25 -17.26 -36.13
C THR A 326 9.50 -18.09 -37.15
N GLU A 327 9.34 -17.59 -38.38
CA GLU A 327 8.66 -18.31 -39.46
C GLU A 327 9.34 -19.66 -39.75
N ALA A 328 10.66 -19.67 -39.90
CA ALA A 328 11.43 -20.89 -40.10
C ALA A 328 11.24 -21.89 -38.96
N LYS A 329 11.23 -21.42 -37.71
CA LYS A 329 11.01 -22.28 -36.54
C LYS A 329 9.58 -22.82 -36.47
N VAL A 330 8.58 -22.02 -36.85
CA VAL A 330 7.18 -22.48 -36.94
C VAL A 330 7.05 -23.60 -37.97
N VAL A 331 7.66 -23.48 -39.15
CA VAL A 331 7.65 -24.54 -40.17
C VAL A 331 8.30 -25.82 -39.66
N GLU A 332 9.44 -25.72 -38.97
CA GLU A 332 10.11 -26.86 -38.34
C GLU A 332 9.19 -27.59 -37.35
N LEU A 333 8.55 -26.84 -36.44
CA LEU A 333 7.66 -27.39 -35.42
C LEU A 333 6.37 -27.99 -36.02
N LEU A 334 5.79 -27.36 -37.04
CA LEU A 334 4.62 -27.91 -37.75
C LEU A 334 4.96 -29.23 -38.44
N SER A 335 6.13 -29.34 -39.05
CA SER A 335 6.61 -30.60 -39.65
C SER A 335 6.84 -31.68 -38.58
N GLN A 336 7.44 -31.29 -37.44
CA GLN A 336 7.74 -32.20 -36.33
C GLN A 336 6.47 -32.79 -35.68
N PHE A 337 5.42 -31.97 -35.51
CA PHE A 337 4.20 -32.39 -34.80
C PHE A 337 3.03 -32.65 -35.77
N ASN A 338 2.46 -31.61 -36.37
CA ASN A 338 1.28 -31.72 -37.23
C ASN A 338 1.52 -32.62 -38.45
N GLY A 339 2.71 -32.55 -39.05
CA GLY A 339 3.12 -33.42 -40.17
C GLY A 339 3.14 -34.90 -39.83
N GLN A 340 3.24 -35.24 -38.53
CA GLN A 340 3.19 -36.62 -38.01
C GLN A 340 1.82 -36.95 -37.38
N GLY A 341 0.80 -36.11 -37.59
CA GLY A 341 -0.54 -36.29 -37.03
C GLY A 341 -0.61 -36.06 -35.52
N ARG A 342 0.32 -35.25 -34.97
CA ARG A 342 0.42 -34.98 -33.52
C ARG A 342 -0.05 -33.59 -33.14
N THR A 343 -0.71 -33.49 -31.98
CA THR A 343 -1.19 -32.24 -31.38
C THR A 343 -0.30 -31.87 -30.19
N MET A 344 0.21 -30.64 -30.20
CA MET A 344 1.11 -30.13 -29.17
C MET A 344 0.36 -29.39 -28.06
N LEU A 345 0.51 -29.86 -26.82
CA LEU A 345 0.26 -29.11 -25.60
C LEU A 345 1.55 -28.44 -25.15
N LEU A 346 1.47 -27.26 -24.55
CA LEU A 346 2.64 -26.47 -24.18
C LEU A 346 2.58 -26.05 -22.71
N GLY A 347 3.65 -26.33 -21.96
CA GLY A 347 3.93 -25.73 -20.67
C GLY A 347 5.22 -24.93 -20.74
N VAL A 348 5.26 -23.74 -20.13
CA VAL A 348 6.49 -22.94 -20.05
C VAL A 348 6.57 -22.29 -18.68
N ASP A 349 7.55 -22.73 -17.88
CA ASP A 349 7.65 -22.35 -16.48
C ASP A 349 9.10 -22.22 -16.06
N ASP A 350 9.34 -21.41 -15.04
CA ASP A 350 10.63 -21.43 -14.36
C ASP A 350 10.73 -22.65 -13.46
N MET A 351 11.92 -23.22 -13.32
CA MET A 351 12.17 -24.33 -12.41
C MET A 351 12.03 -23.89 -10.95
N ASP A 352 10.81 -23.98 -10.42
CA ASP A 352 10.38 -23.50 -9.11
C ASP A 352 9.19 -24.32 -8.59
N ILE A 353 9.18 -24.64 -7.29
CA ILE A 353 8.14 -25.45 -6.63
C ILE A 353 6.72 -24.91 -6.85
N PHE A 354 6.56 -23.58 -6.98
CA PHE A 354 5.24 -22.97 -7.08
C PHE A 354 4.65 -23.04 -8.49
N LYS A 355 5.44 -23.44 -9.49
CA LYS A 355 4.97 -23.56 -10.89
C LYS A 355 4.24 -24.86 -11.19
N GLY A 356 4.24 -25.84 -10.28
CA GLY A 356 3.45 -27.07 -10.44
C GLY A 356 3.84 -27.89 -11.67
N ILE A 357 5.12 -27.86 -12.08
CA ILE A 357 5.62 -28.59 -13.26
C ILE A 357 5.38 -30.09 -13.10
N SER A 358 5.71 -30.66 -11.94
CA SER A 358 5.47 -32.08 -11.63
C SER A 358 3.99 -32.44 -11.75
N LEU A 359 3.09 -31.63 -11.17
CA LEU A 359 1.63 -31.85 -11.22
C LEU A 359 1.11 -31.85 -12.66
N LYS A 360 1.63 -30.96 -13.51
CA LYS A 360 1.28 -30.89 -14.93
C LYS A 360 1.68 -32.15 -15.69
N ILE A 361 2.89 -32.65 -15.42
CA ILE A 361 3.41 -33.88 -16.05
C ILE A 361 2.62 -35.10 -15.58
N LEU A 362 2.23 -35.16 -14.30
CA LEU A 362 1.34 -36.21 -13.79
C LEU A 362 -0.05 -36.15 -14.42
N ALA A 363 -0.60 -34.95 -14.67
CA ALA A 363 -1.87 -34.81 -15.36
C ALA A 363 -1.78 -35.25 -16.84
N MET A 364 -0.63 -35.07 -17.50
CA MET A 364 -0.39 -35.64 -18.83
C MET A 364 -0.35 -37.18 -18.79
N GLU A 365 0.26 -37.78 -17.77
CA GLU A 365 0.18 -39.23 -17.59
C GLU A 365 -1.28 -39.69 -17.42
N GLN A 366 -2.03 -39.00 -16.57
CA GLN A 366 -3.42 -39.34 -16.29
C GLN A 366 -4.32 -39.22 -17.52
N LEU A 367 -4.12 -38.18 -18.34
CA LEU A 367 -4.77 -38.03 -19.65
C LEU A 367 -4.51 -39.26 -20.55
N LEU A 368 -3.27 -39.72 -20.66
CA LEU A 368 -2.91 -40.87 -21.50
C LEU A 368 -3.44 -42.21 -20.97
N LEU A 369 -3.67 -42.31 -19.66
CA LEU A 369 -4.31 -43.47 -19.04
C LEU A 369 -5.81 -43.51 -19.30
N GLN A 370 -6.49 -42.38 -19.12
CA GLN A 370 -7.93 -42.26 -19.28
C GLN A 370 -8.35 -42.29 -20.76
N HIS A 371 -7.49 -41.79 -21.64
CA HIS A 371 -7.75 -41.65 -23.08
C HIS A 371 -6.70 -42.36 -23.94
N PRO A 372 -6.71 -43.71 -24.03
CA PRO A 372 -5.76 -44.47 -24.84
C PRO A 372 -5.73 -44.04 -26.32
N GLU A 373 -6.82 -43.49 -26.85
CA GLU A 373 -6.92 -42.99 -28.23
C GLU A 373 -6.03 -41.78 -28.54
N LYS A 374 -5.50 -41.11 -27.50
CA LYS A 374 -4.59 -39.96 -27.57
C LYS A 374 -3.12 -40.38 -27.58
N GLN A 375 -2.80 -41.62 -27.20
CA GLN A 375 -1.44 -42.15 -27.25
C GLN A 375 -0.94 -42.17 -28.70
N GLY A 376 0.29 -41.70 -28.92
CA GLY A 376 0.86 -41.52 -30.26
C GLY A 376 0.40 -40.24 -30.99
N LYS A 377 -0.59 -39.52 -30.46
CA LYS A 377 -1.17 -38.33 -31.09
C LYS A 377 -0.98 -37.05 -30.29
N VAL A 378 -0.96 -37.11 -28.96
CA VAL A 378 -0.77 -35.90 -28.12
C VAL A 378 0.64 -35.87 -27.57
N VAL A 379 1.26 -34.69 -27.59
CA VAL A 379 2.60 -34.44 -27.04
C VAL A 379 2.53 -33.23 -26.12
N LEU A 380 3.07 -33.35 -24.90
CA LEU A 380 3.33 -32.23 -24.02
C LEU A 380 4.77 -31.76 -24.20
N VAL A 381 4.95 -30.54 -24.71
CA VAL A 381 6.25 -29.85 -24.67
C VAL A 381 6.30 -29.00 -23.40
N GLN A 382 7.17 -29.35 -22.47
CA GLN A 382 7.44 -28.55 -21.27
C GLN A 382 8.79 -27.84 -21.44
N ILE A 383 8.76 -26.51 -21.55
CA ILE A 383 9.95 -25.66 -21.50
C ILE A 383 10.19 -25.28 -20.04
N ALA A 384 11.35 -25.65 -19.52
CA ALA A 384 11.79 -25.33 -18.17
C ALA A 384 12.86 -24.24 -18.22
N ASN A 385 12.51 -23.01 -17.85
CA ASN A 385 13.51 -21.95 -17.71
C ASN A 385 14.38 -22.21 -16.47
N PRO A 386 15.64 -21.74 -16.46
CA PRO A 386 16.53 -21.91 -15.32
C PRO A 386 15.93 -21.39 -14.02
N ALA A 387 16.21 -22.09 -12.92
CA ALA A 387 15.78 -21.67 -11.60
C ALA A 387 16.31 -20.28 -11.23
N ARG A 388 15.44 -19.42 -10.69
CA ARG A 388 15.81 -18.08 -10.22
C ARG A 388 16.47 -18.09 -8.83
N GLY A 389 16.48 -19.24 -8.16
CA GLY A 389 17.04 -19.44 -6.83
C GLY A 389 17.92 -20.68 -6.77
N LYS A 390 18.54 -20.89 -5.61
CA LYS A 390 19.30 -22.11 -5.30
C LYS A 390 18.72 -22.68 -4.02
N GLY A 391 18.64 -24.00 -3.92
CA GLY A 391 18.11 -24.66 -2.73
C GLY A 391 17.82 -26.13 -2.96
N LYS A 392 17.41 -26.79 -1.89
CA LYS A 392 16.97 -28.19 -1.90
C LYS A 392 15.66 -28.33 -2.69
N ASP A 393 14.70 -27.44 -2.43
CA ASP A 393 13.39 -27.37 -3.08
C ASP A 393 13.49 -27.38 -4.62
N VAL A 394 14.41 -26.59 -5.18
CA VAL A 394 14.63 -26.54 -6.64
C VAL A 394 15.14 -27.89 -7.17
N LYS A 395 16.08 -28.52 -6.46
CA LYS A 395 16.64 -29.81 -6.86
C LYS A 395 15.60 -30.92 -6.78
N GLU A 396 14.77 -30.91 -5.73
CA GLU A 396 13.69 -31.89 -5.56
C GLU A 396 12.69 -31.81 -6.73
N VAL A 397 12.29 -30.60 -7.15
CA VAL A 397 11.42 -30.41 -8.32
C VAL A 397 12.09 -30.89 -9.61
N GLN A 398 13.38 -30.60 -9.80
CA GLN A 398 14.14 -31.07 -10.96
C GLN A 398 14.17 -32.60 -11.02
N GLU A 399 14.53 -33.25 -9.91
CA GLU A 399 14.63 -34.71 -9.81
C GLU A 399 13.26 -35.39 -10.03
N GLU A 400 12.20 -34.85 -9.41
CA GLU A 400 10.82 -35.33 -9.60
C GLU A 400 10.38 -35.18 -11.07
N THR A 401 10.62 -34.00 -11.66
CA THR A 401 10.28 -33.69 -13.05
C THR A 401 10.97 -34.65 -14.02
N TYR A 402 12.30 -34.80 -13.94
CA TYR A 402 13.04 -35.69 -14.84
C TYR A 402 12.61 -37.16 -14.67
N SER A 403 12.39 -37.58 -13.43
CA SER A 403 11.96 -38.95 -13.14
C SER A 403 10.56 -39.24 -13.71
N ALA A 404 9.63 -38.28 -13.58
CA ALA A 404 8.29 -38.40 -14.13
C ALA A 404 8.31 -38.44 -15.67
N VAL A 405 9.05 -37.52 -16.32
CA VAL A 405 9.20 -37.49 -17.79
C VAL A 405 9.75 -38.81 -18.31
N LYS A 406 10.84 -39.30 -17.71
CA LYS A 406 11.45 -40.57 -18.10
C LYS A 406 10.46 -41.73 -18.00
N ARG A 407 9.78 -41.84 -16.85
CA ARG A 407 8.80 -42.91 -16.59
C ARG A 407 7.63 -42.89 -17.59
N ILE A 408 7.11 -41.71 -17.93
CA ILE A 408 6.00 -41.56 -18.89
C ILE A 408 6.46 -41.90 -20.31
N ASN A 409 7.63 -41.40 -20.72
CA ASN A 409 8.18 -41.69 -22.05
C ASN A 409 8.53 -43.18 -22.22
N GLU A 410 9.01 -43.85 -21.17
CA GLU A 410 9.24 -45.32 -21.19
C GLU A 410 7.93 -46.11 -21.28
N ARG A 411 6.86 -45.62 -20.65
CA ARG A 411 5.57 -46.33 -20.59
C ARG A 411 4.70 -46.15 -21.83
N PHE A 412 4.64 -44.94 -22.39
CA PHE A 412 3.73 -44.59 -23.49
C PHE A 412 4.46 -44.17 -24.77
N GLY A 413 5.77 -44.01 -24.74
CA GLY A 413 6.58 -43.66 -25.91
C GLY A 413 6.77 -44.83 -26.86
N ASN A 414 7.08 -44.50 -28.12
CA ASN A 414 7.39 -45.45 -29.19
C ASN A 414 8.49 -44.83 -30.08
N PRO A 415 9.17 -45.58 -30.97
CA PRO A 415 10.20 -45.02 -31.84
C PRO A 415 9.71 -43.77 -32.60
N GLY A 416 10.36 -42.64 -32.34
CA GLY A 416 10.01 -41.34 -32.92
C GLY A 416 8.83 -40.62 -32.25
N TYR A 417 8.21 -41.16 -31.19
CA TYR A 417 7.14 -40.54 -30.40
C TYR A 417 7.52 -40.50 -28.92
N GLU A 418 7.68 -39.29 -28.39
CA GLU A 418 7.81 -39.02 -26.96
C GLU A 418 6.56 -38.26 -26.50
N PRO A 419 5.75 -38.81 -25.57
CA PRO A 419 4.56 -38.13 -25.06
C PRO A 419 4.90 -36.85 -24.29
N VAL A 420 6.08 -36.77 -23.66
CA VAL A 420 6.54 -35.57 -22.95
C VAL A 420 7.94 -35.19 -23.42
N ILE A 421 8.07 -34.01 -24.02
CA ILE A 421 9.34 -33.42 -24.44
C ILE A 421 9.72 -32.33 -23.43
N LEU A 422 10.79 -32.56 -22.68
CA LEU A 422 11.32 -31.58 -21.73
C LEU A 422 12.47 -30.78 -22.36
N ILE A 423 12.29 -29.47 -22.48
CA ILE A 423 13.33 -28.54 -22.94
C ILE A 423 13.89 -27.82 -21.72
N ASP A 424 15.01 -28.31 -21.22
CA ASP A 424 15.72 -27.76 -20.05
C ASP A 424 16.91 -26.90 -20.48
N GLN A 425 16.64 -25.96 -21.39
CA GLN A 425 17.62 -24.98 -21.83
C GLN A 425 16.93 -23.66 -22.15
N PRO A 426 17.59 -22.51 -21.91
CA PRO A 426 17.02 -21.21 -22.24
C PRO A 426 16.77 -21.10 -23.74
N LEU A 427 15.52 -20.80 -24.11
CA LEU A 427 15.17 -20.51 -25.49
C LEU A 427 15.29 -19.03 -25.80
N LYS A 428 15.67 -18.72 -27.05
CA LYS A 428 15.54 -17.35 -27.56
C LYS A 428 14.06 -17.00 -27.68
N PHE A 429 13.76 -15.72 -27.63
CA PHE A 429 12.37 -15.26 -27.59
C PHE A 429 11.58 -15.68 -28.83
N PHE A 430 12.18 -15.63 -30.01
CA PHE A 430 11.55 -16.06 -31.26
C PHE A 430 11.20 -17.56 -31.26
N GLU A 431 12.06 -18.40 -30.67
CA GLU A 431 11.81 -19.85 -30.56
C GLU A 431 10.61 -20.12 -29.66
N ARG A 432 10.55 -19.43 -28.51
CA ARG A 432 9.42 -19.53 -27.57
C ARG A 432 8.10 -19.09 -28.23
N VAL A 433 8.13 -17.99 -28.98
CA VAL A 433 6.96 -17.51 -29.74
C VAL A 433 6.53 -18.54 -30.80
N ALA A 434 7.47 -19.19 -31.48
CA ALA A 434 7.14 -20.25 -32.43
C ALA A 434 6.40 -21.43 -31.76
N TYR A 435 6.80 -21.84 -30.55
CA TYR A 435 6.05 -22.83 -29.77
C TYR A 435 4.62 -22.36 -29.44
N TYR A 436 4.43 -21.09 -29.06
CA TYR A 436 3.08 -20.57 -28.82
C TYR A 436 2.21 -20.61 -30.07
N VAL A 437 2.76 -20.27 -31.24
CA VAL A 437 2.02 -20.29 -32.50
C VAL A 437 1.49 -21.70 -32.79
N VAL A 438 2.33 -22.72 -32.60
CA VAL A 438 1.99 -24.12 -32.94
C VAL A 438 1.12 -24.81 -31.88
N ALA A 439 1.24 -24.45 -30.60
CA ALA A 439 0.57 -25.16 -29.50
C ALA A 439 -0.97 -25.06 -29.58
N GLU A 440 -1.65 -26.22 -29.59
CA GLU A 440 -3.12 -26.26 -29.59
C GLU A 440 -3.70 -25.79 -28.27
N CYS A 441 -3.01 -26.08 -27.16
CA CYS A 441 -3.38 -25.58 -25.84
C CYS A 441 -2.14 -25.29 -25.00
N CYS A 442 -2.17 -24.17 -24.27
CA CYS A 442 -1.15 -23.80 -23.29
C CYS A 442 -1.66 -24.11 -21.86
N LEU A 443 -0.80 -24.78 -21.09
CA LEU A 443 -1.05 -25.31 -19.76
C LEU A 443 -0.27 -24.49 -18.73
N VAL A 444 -0.99 -23.69 -17.93
CA VAL A 444 -0.40 -22.84 -16.89
C VAL A 444 -1.03 -23.25 -15.54
N THR A 445 -0.45 -24.27 -14.93
CA THR A 445 -0.98 -24.98 -13.76
C THR A 445 -0.18 -24.70 -12.49
N ALA A 446 0.35 -23.48 -12.35
CA ALA A 446 1.08 -23.06 -11.15
C ALA A 446 0.19 -23.14 -9.90
N VAL A 447 0.72 -23.68 -8.80
CA VAL A 447 0.00 -23.76 -7.52
C VAL A 447 -0.16 -22.39 -6.88
N ARG A 448 0.78 -21.49 -7.12
CA ARG A 448 0.65 -20.07 -6.74
C ARG A 448 1.56 -19.24 -7.64
N ASP A 449 1.04 -18.15 -8.17
CA ASP A 449 1.85 -17.22 -8.97
C ASP A 449 1.31 -15.79 -8.86
N GLY A 450 2.21 -14.80 -8.92
CA GLY A 450 1.88 -13.38 -8.87
C GLY A 450 1.03 -12.97 -10.05
N MET A 451 1.68 -12.49 -11.11
CA MET A 451 1.10 -12.40 -12.45
C MET A 451 1.88 -13.33 -13.39
N ASN A 452 1.16 -14.12 -14.18
CA ASN A 452 1.77 -14.94 -15.23
C ASN A 452 1.40 -14.34 -16.59
N LEU A 453 2.40 -13.84 -17.32
CA LEU A 453 2.22 -13.19 -18.61
C LEU A 453 2.21 -14.16 -19.80
N MET A 454 2.56 -15.42 -19.56
CA MET A 454 2.66 -16.44 -20.62
C MET A 454 1.33 -16.69 -21.33
N PRO A 455 0.17 -16.78 -20.63
CA PRO A 455 -1.12 -16.84 -21.30
C PRO A 455 -1.38 -15.65 -22.23
N TYR A 456 -0.90 -14.45 -21.89
CA TYR A 456 -1.10 -13.26 -22.72
C TYR A 456 -0.22 -13.34 -23.97
N GLU A 457 1.06 -13.69 -23.80
CA GLU A 457 1.97 -13.93 -24.93
C GLU A 457 1.41 -15.00 -25.89
N TYR A 458 0.85 -16.09 -25.35
CA TYR A 458 0.24 -17.16 -26.12
C TYR A 458 -0.99 -16.69 -26.92
N VAL A 459 -1.91 -15.97 -26.29
CA VAL A 459 -3.12 -15.44 -26.95
C VAL A 459 -2.74 -14.56 -28.14
N ILE A 460 -1.78 -13.65 -27.96
CA ILE A 460 -1.32 -12.76 -29.04
C ILE A 460 -0.56 -13.54 -30.12
N SER A 461 0.24 -14.53 -29.76
CA SER A 461 0.95 -15.37 -30.74
C SER A 461 -0.02 -16.19 -31.59
N ARG A 462 -1.13 -16.66 -31.01
CA ARG A 462 -2.19 -17.39 -31.73
C ARG A 462 -3.07 -16.50 -32.61
N GLN A 463 -3.15 -15.20 -32.32
CA GLN A 463 -3.72 -14.24 -33.27
C GLN A 463 -2.90 -14.26 -34.58
N GLY A 464 -1.57 -14.31 -34.47
CA GLY A 464 -0.66 -14.41 -35.60
C GLY A 464 -0.59 -13.14 -36.46
N ASN A 465 -0.04 -13.28 -37.66
CA ASN A 465 0.05 -12.24 -38.69
C ASN A 465 -0.19 -12.86 -40.08
N GLU A 466 -0.30 -12.02 -41.12
CA GLU A 466 -0.58 -12.46 -42.49
C GLU A 466 0.47 -13.43 -43.06
N ASN A 467 1.73 -13.32 -42.63
CA ASN A 467 2.80 -14.21 -43.12
C ASN A 467 2.65 -15.62 -42.55
N LEU A 468 2.44 -15.72 -41.24
CA LEU A 468 2.25 -17.00 -40.56
C LEU A 468 0.96 -17.69 -41.02
N GLU A 469 -0.10 -16.93 -41.32
CA GLU A 469 -1.35 -17.47 -41.88
C GLU A 469 -1.13 -18.23 -43.20
N LYS A 470 -0.28 -17.68 -44.09
CA LYS A 470 0.05 -18.34 -45.37
C LYS A 470 0.74 -19.69 -45.16
N LEU A 471 1.52 -19.86 -44.09
CA LEU A 471 2.21 -21.11 -43.78
C LEU A 471 1.23 -22.22 -43.38
N PHE A 472 0.07 -21.88 -42.83
CA PHE A 472 -0.96 -22.87 -42.51
C PHE A 472 -1.73 -23.36 -43.74
N GLY A 473 -1.57 -22.72 -44.91
CA GLY A 473 -2.11 -23.20 -46.19
C GLY A 473 -3.64 -23.26 -46.27
N LEU A 474 -4.35 -22.52 -45.41
CA LEU A 474 -5.81 -22.51 -45.32
C LEU A 474 -6.37 -21.27 -46.01
N ASP A 475 -7.16 -21.49 -47.07
CA ASP A 475 -7.96 -20.47 -47.76
C ASP A 475 -9.43 -20.91 -47.74
N PRO A 476 -10.33 -20.21 -47.02
CA PRO A 476 -10.14 -18.94 -46.31
C PRO A 476 -9.28 -19.06 -45.04
N PRO A 477 -8.77 -17.94 -44.48
CA PRO A 477 -7.96 -17.93 -43.27
C PRO A 477 -8.67 -18.66 -42.12
N ALA A 478 -7.94 -19.53 -41.43
CA ALA A 478 -8.49 -20.27 -40.31
C ALA A 478 -8.96 -19.33 -39.19
N ALA A 479 -10.08 -19.70 -38.57
CA ALA A 479 -10.57 -19.08 -37.36
C ALA A 479 -9.49 -19.15 -36.26
N LYS A 480 -9.21 -18.01 -35.60
CA LYS A 480 -8.20 -17.87 -34.55
C LYS A 480 -8.61 -18.53 -33.24
N LYS A 481 -7.73 -19.35 -32.68
CA LYS A 481 -8.00 -20.10 -31.45
C LYS A 481 -6.82 -20.11 -30.50
N SER A 482 -7.07 -19.96 -29.21
CA SER A 482 -6.04 -20.03 -28.15
C SER A 482 -6.61 -20.75 -26.92
N MET A 483 -6.43 -22.06 -26.84
CA MET A 483 -6.95 -22.82 -25.69
C MET A 483 -6.01 -22.71 -24.50
N LEU A 484 -6.59 -22.42 -23.33
CA LEU A 484 -5.87 -22.21 -22.09
C LEU A 484 -6.47 -23.10 -21.01
N VAL A 485 -5.63 -23.96 -20.41
CA VAL A 485 -5.90 -24.60 -19.12
C VAL A 485 -5.11 -23.83 -18.07
N LEU A 486 -5.83 -23.22 -17.14
CA LEU A 486 -5.31 -22.16 -16.28
C LEU A 486 -5.60 -22.43 -14.82
N SER A 487 -4.58 -22.37 -13.97
CA SER A 487 -4.77 -22.45 -12.53
C SER A 487 -5.67 -21.30 -12.04
N GLU A 488 -6.54 -21.59 -11.07
CA GLU A 488 -7.33 -20.55 -10.37
C GLU A 488 -6.48 -19.70 -9.40
N PHE A 489 -5.23 -20.11 -9.15
CA PHE A 489 -4.34 -19.52 -8.13
C PHE A 489 -3.27 -18.57 -8.67
N ILE A 490 -3.46 -18.06 -9.89
CA ILE A 490 -2.54 -17.13 -10.55
C ILE A 490 -3.24 -15.82 -10.87
N GLY A 491 -2.50 -14.71 -10.85
CA GLY A 491 -3.11 -13.37 -10.96
C GLY A 491 -3.78 -13.04 -12.29
N CYS A 492 -3.45 -13.72 -13.39
CA CYS A 492 -4.15 -13.52 -14.69
C CYS A 492 -5.44 -14.33 -14.82
N SER A 493 -5.72 -15.26 -13.89
CA SER A 493 -6.90 -16.14 -13.96
C SER A 493 -8.24 -15.38 -13.95
N PRO A 494 -8.43 -14.35 -13.09
CA PRO A 494 -9.63 -13.53 -13.13
C PRO A 494 -9.82 -12.77 -14.45
N SER A 495 -8.72 -12.37 -15.09
CA SER A 495 -8.72 -11.60 -16.34
C SER A 495 -9.09 -12.42 -17.58
N LEU A 496 -8.75 -13.71 -17.61
CA LEU A 496 -8.93 -14.59 -18.78
C LEU A 496 -10.19 -15.45 -18.68
N SER A 497 -11.36 -14.81 -18.69
CA SER A 497 -12.66 -15.46 -18.48
C SER A 497 -12.99 -16.66 -19.38
N GLY A 498 -12.40 -16.75 -20.58
CA GLY A 498 -12.57 -17.88 -21.49
C GLY A 498 -11.68 -19.10 -21.21
N ALA A 499 -10.78 -19.06 -20.22
CA ALA A 499 -9.87 -20.16 -19.91
C ALA A 499 -10.60 -21.30 -19.18
N ILE A 500 -10.12 -22.53 -19.34
CA ILE A 500 -10.58 -23.69 -18.57
C ILE A 500 -9.84 -23.64 -17.22
N ARG A 501 -10.53 -23.22 -16.17
CA ARG A 501 -9.93 -23.06 -14.84
C ARG A 501 -9.81 -24.39 -14.14
N VAL A 502 -8.65 -24.62 -13.52
CA VAL A 502 -8.36 -25.85 -12.80
C VAL A 502 -7.76 -25.55 -11.44
N ASN A 503 -8.03 -26.44 -10.50
CA ASN A 503 -7.26 -26.54 -9.27
C ASN A 503 -6.09 -27.51 -9.54
N PRO A 504 -4.83 -27.04 -9.60
CA PRO A 504 -3.71 -27.86 -10.07
C PRO A 504 -3.36 -29.04 -9.15
N TRP A 505 -3.87 -29.09 -7.91
CA TRP A 505 -3.69 -30.23 -7.01
C TRP A 505 -4.61 -31.41 -7.37
N ASN A 506 -5.69 -31.17 -8.11
CA ASN A 506 -6.55 -32.22 -8.62
C ASN A 506 -6.07 -32.66 -10.01
N ILE A 507 -5.19 -33.66 -10.03
CA ILE A 507 -4.56 -34.19 -11.25
C ILE A 507 -5.61 -34.67 -12.26
N ASP A 508 -6.67 -35.34 -11.80
CA ASP A 508 -7.76 -35.82 -12.66
C ASP A 508 -8.48 -34.66 -13.33
N ALA A 509 -8.85 -33.62 -12.58
CA ALA A 509 -9.51 -32.44 -13.14
C ALA A 509 -8.62 -31.68 -14.14
N VAL A 510 -7.29 -31.67 -13.93
CA VAL A 510 -6.36 -31.09 -14.91
C VAL A 510 -6.34 -31.95 -16.18
N ALA A 511 -6.29 -33.28 -16.07
CA ALA A 511 -6.34 -34.18 -17.21
C ALA A 511 -7.65 -34.04 -18.00
N ASP A 512 -8.80 -34.01 -17.32
CA ASP A 512 -10.12 -33.75 -17.92
C ASP A 512 -10.17 -32.40 -18.65
N ALA A 513 -9.55 -31.37 -18.08
CA ALA A 513 -9.45 -30.06 -18.71
C ALA A 513 -8.55 -30.08 -19.96
N MET A 514 -7.46 -30.86 -19.95
CA MET A 514 -6.63 -31.07 -21.15
C MET A 514 -7.44 -31.75 -22.26
N ASP A 515 -8.19 -32.82 -21.94
CA ASP A 515 -9.02 -33.48 -22.95
C ASP A 515 -10.11 -32.55 -23.46
N THR A 516 -10.80 -31.84 -22.56
CA THR A 516 -11.81 -30.84 -22.89
C THR A 516 -11.25 -29.81 -23.88
N ALA A 517 -10.04 -29.29 -23.66
CA ALA A 517 -9.39 -28.35 -24.56
C ALA A 517 -9.14 -28.93 -25.96
N LEU A 518 -8.79 -30.22 -26.03
CA LEU A 518 -8.50 -30.92 -27.28
C LEU A 518 -9.76 -31.22 -28.10
N VAL A 519 -10.84 -31.68 -27.44
CA VAL A 519 -12.09 -32.10 -28.12
C VAL A 519 -13.10 -30.98 -28.32
N MET A 520 -12.86 -29.80 -27.74
CA MET A 520 -13.74 -28.64 -27.87
C MET A 520 -14.02 -28.29 -29.34
N SER A 521 -15.26 -27.91 -29.64
CA SER A 521 -15.64 -27.51 -30.98
C SER A 521 -14.95 -26.21 -31.41
N GLU A 522 -14.55 -26.13 -32.68
CA GLU A 522 -13.83 -24.95 -33.20
C GLU A 522 -14.58 -23.61 -32.99
N PRO A 523 -15.93 -23.51 -33.10
CA PRO A 523 -16.65 -22.27 -32.79
C PRO A 523 -16.51 -21.81 -31.33
N GLU A 524 -16.50 -22.75 -30.38
CA GLU A 524 -16.30 -22.42 -28.96
C GLU A 524 -14.85 -21.98 -28.70
N LYS A 525 -13.87 -22.62 -29.36
CA LYS A 525 -12.46 -22.20 -29.29
C LYS A 525 -12.27 -20.77 -29.80
N GLN A 526 -12.94 -20.41 -30.91
CA GLN A 526 -12.93 -19.05 -31.46
C GLN A 526 -13.49 -18.03 -30.46
N LEU A 527 -14.67 -18.31 -29.91
CA LEU A 527 -15.35 -17.39 -28.99
C LEU A 527 -14.51 -17.13 -27.73
N ARG A 528 -13.81 -18.14 -27.22
CA ARG A 528 -12.88 -18.01 -26.09
C ARG A 528 -11.67 -17.16 -26.47
N HIS A 529 -11.08 -17.41 -27.64
CA HIS A 529 -9.96 -16.63 -28.16
C HIS A 529 -10.32 -15.15 -28.31
N ASP A 530 -11.45 -14.82 -28.93
CA ASP A 530 -11.87 -13.43 -29.15
C ASP A 530 -12.02 -12.67 -27.83
N LYS A 531 -12.56 -13.32 -26.80
CA LYS A 531 -12.66 -12.75 -25.44
C LYS A 531 -11.28 -12.46 -24.86
N HIS A 532 -10.36 -13.41 -24.95
CA HIS A 532 -8.99 -13.24 -24.44
C HIS A 532 -8.24 -12.16 -25.20
N TYR A 533 -8.26 -12.21 -26.53
CA TYR A 533 -7.58 -11.26 -27.39
C TYR A 533 -8.06 -9.83 -27.14
N LYS A 534 -9.38 -9.61 -27.04
CA LYS A 534 -9.95 -8.29 -26.72
C LYS A 534 -9.44 -7.74 -25.38
N TYR A 535 -9.34 -8.58 -24.36
CA TYR A 535 -8.82 -8.14 -23.06
C TYR A 535 -7.32 -7.81 -23.13
N VAL A 536 -6.52 -8.75 -23.64
CA VAL A 536 -5.06 -8.64 -23.66
C VAL A 536 -4.58 -7.49 -24.54
N SER A 537 -5.23 -7.25 -25.68
CA SER A 537 -4.91 -6.15 -26.60
C SER A 537 -5.25 -4.76 -26.06
N THR A 538 -6.10 -4.65 -25.05
CA THR A 538 -6.50 -3.36 -24.45
C THR A 538 -5.83 -3.10 -23.09
N HIS A 539 -5.30 -4.13 -22.44
CA HIS A 539 -4.64 -4.08 -21.13
C HIS A 539 -3.17 -4.47 -21.26
N ASP A 540 -2.44 -3.73 -22.09
CA ASP A 540 -1.01 -3.92 -22.32
C ASP A 540 -0.15 -3.29 -21.21
N VAL A 541 1.17 -3.47 -21.32
CA VAL A 541 2.13 -2.88 -20.37
C VAL A 541 2.10 -1.35 -20.36
N ALA A 542 1.82 -0.72 -21.51
CA ALA A 542 1.79 0.73 -21.64
C ALA A 542 0.58 1.32 -20.88
N TYR A 543 -0.59 0.69 -20.99
CA TYR A 543 -1.77 1.02 -20.19
C TYR A 543 -1.50 0.88 -18.69
N TRP A 544 -0.84 -0.21 -18.27
CA TRP A 544 -0.47 -0.42 -16.88
C TRP A 544 0.42 0.71 -16.34
N ALA A 545 1.47 1.07 -17.07
CA ALA A 545 2.42 2.09 -16.67
C ALA A 545 1.77 3.48 -16.58
N ARG A 546 1.03 3.87 -17.63
CA ARG A 546 0.33 5.16 -17.69
C ARG A 546 -0.68 5.30 -16.56
N SER A 547 -1.50 4.26 -16.32
CA SER A 547 -2.52 4.31 -15.28
C SER A 547 -1.93 4.38 -13.87
N PHE A 548 -0.80 3.70 -13.62
CA PHE A 548 -0.11 3.80 -12.35
C PHE A 548 0.48 5.21 -12.14
N LEU A 549 1.14 5.78 -13.15
CA LEU A 549 1.71 7.12 -13.08
C LEU A 549 0.64 8.19 -12.81
N THR A 550 -0.48 8.17 -13.53
CA THR A 550 -1.58 9.13 -13.31
C THR A 550 -2.12 9.09 -11.88
N ASP A 551 -2.25 7.89 -11.30
CA ASP A 551 -2.70 7.77 -9.90
C ASP A 551 -1.59 8.16 -8.91
N LEU A 552 -0.31 7.97 -9.25
CA LEU A 552 0.82 8.41 -8.44
C LEU A 552 0.91 9.95 -8.39
N GLU A 553 0.73 10.62 -9.53
CA GLU A 553 0.63 12.08 -9.61
C GLU A 553 -0.52 12.60 -8.75
N ARG A 554 -1.68 11.94 -8.83
CA ARG A 554 -2.84 12.28 -7.99
C ARG A 554 -2.54 12.11 -6.50
N ALA A 555 -1.91 11.01 -6.12
CA ALA A 555 -1.54 10.73 -4.73
C ALA A 555 -0.54 11.76 -4.17
N CYS A 556 0.35 12.29 -5.01
CA CYS A 556 1.38 13.25 -4.61
C CYS A 556 0.93 14.72 -4.62
N LYS A 557 -0.27 15.04 -5.14
CA LYS A 557 -0.75 16.43 -5.35
C LYS A 557 -0.72 17.30 -4.07
N ASP A 558 -0.92 16.68 -2.91
CA ASP A 558 -1.00 17.37 -1.63
C ASP A 558 0.37 17.64 -0.97
N HIS A 559 1.48 17.12 -1.52
CA HIS A 559 2.81 17.25 -0.91
C HIS A 559 3.26 18.71 -0.77
N ALA A 560 3.00 19.54 -1.79
CA ALA A 560 3.33 20.96 -1.77
C ALA A 560 2.47 21.73 -0.75
N ARG A 561 1.26 21.23 -0.49
CA ARG A 561 0.28 21.87 0.39
C ARG A 561 0.44 21.49 1.85
N ARG A 562 1.20 20.46 2.23
CA ARG A 562 1.30 20.00 3.63
C ARG A 562 2.71 20.16 4.20
N ARG A 563 2.81 20.44 5.49
CA ARG A 563 4.09 20.45 6.22
C ARG A 563 4.40 19.04 6.71
N CYS A 564 5.50 18.46 6.25
CA CYS A 564 5.88 17.07 6.51
C CYS A 564 7.06 16.96 7.48
N TRP A 565 6.88 16.22 8.57
CA TRP A 565 7.89 15.99 9.60
C TRP A 565 8.19 14.50 9.76
N GLY A 566 9.47 14.16 9.77
CA GLY A 566 9.92 12.79 10.04
C GLY A 566 9.97 12.51 11.54
N ILE A 567 9.33 11.42 11.98
CA ILE A 567 9.32 10.98 13.38
C ILE A 567 9.72 9.50 13.45
N GLY A 568 10.49 9.13 14.47
CA GLY A 568 10.88 7.75 14.76
C GLY A 568 12.28 7.38 14.27
N PHE A 569 12.76 6.21 14.72
CA PHE A 569 14.10 5.70 14.44
C PHE A 569 14.03 4.36 13.68
N GLY A 570 15.07 4.07 12.90
CA GLY A 570 15.16 2.85 12.10
C GLY A 570 13.97 2.68 11.15
N LEU A 571 13.43 1.47 11.07
CA LEU A 571 12.26 1.12 10.25
C LEU A 571 10.91 1.50 10.91
N LYS A 572 10.93 2.06 12.12
CA LYS A 572 9.75 2.68 12.76
C LYS A 572 9.59 4.16 12.36
N PHE A 573 10.43 4.64 11.44
CA PHE A 573 10.33 5.99 10.89
C PHE A 573 9.02 6.16 10.11
N ARG A 574 8.40 7.32 10.29
CA ARG A 574 7.13 7.70 9.67
C ARG A 574 7.13 9.20 9.40
N VAL A 575 6.37 9.61 8.39
CA VAL A 575 6.15 11.02 8.07
C VAL A 575 4.77 11.44 8.55
N VAL A 576 4.75 12.47 9.40
CA VAL A 576 3.54 13.17 9.81
C VAL A 576 3.33 14.36 8.89
N ALA A 577 2.16 14.44 8.24
CA ALA A 577 1.79 15.56 7.40
C ALA A 577 0.67 16.38 8.07
N LEU A 578 0.91 17.68 8.22
CA LEU A 578 -0.01 18.62 8.86
C LEU A 578 -0.35 19.74 7.89
N ASP A 579 -1.51 20.37 8.08
CA ASP A 579 -1.88 21.58 7.34
C ASP A 579 -0.86 22.71 7.60
N PRO A 580 -0.48 23.55 6.62
CA PRO A 580 0.45 24.65 6.83
C PRO A 580 -0.02 25.66 7.86
N ASN A 581 -1.35 25.83 7.97
CA ASN A 581 -1.99 26.71 8.93
C ASN A 581 -2.14 26.07 10.31
N PHE A 582 -1.76 24.79 10.47
CA PHE A 582 -1.75 24.10 11.75
C PHE A 582 -0.69 24.71 12.68
N ARG A 583 -1.14 25.49 13.66
CA ARG A 583 -0.25 26.29 14.52
C ARG A 583 -0.64 26.20 15.99
N LYS A 584 0.32 26.48 16.88
CA LYS A 584 0.03 26.52 18.31
C LYS A 584 -0.94 27.67 18.59
N LEU A 585 -1.96 27.43 19.39
CA LEU A 585 -2.91 28.46 19.81
C LEU A 585 -2.23 29.40 20.81
N ALA A 586 -1.94 30.63 20.37
CA ALA A 586 -1.34 31.63 21.24
C ALA A 586 -2.39 32.21 22.20
N MET A 587 -2.07 32.23 23.50
CA MET A 587 -2.97 32.72 24.55
C MET A 587 -3.36 34.18 24.32
N ASP A 588 -2.40 35.05 23.99
CA ASP A 588 -2.68 36.47 23.77
C ASP A 588 -3.62 36.71 22.59
N TYR A 589 -3.50 35.90 21.53
CA TYR A 589 -4.35 36.03 20.35
C TYR A 589 -5.80 35.67 20.65
N ILE A 590 -6.05 34.51 21.28
CA ILE A 590 -7.42 34.09 21.61
C ILE A 590 -8.06 34.99 22.68
N VAL A 591 -7.29 35.41 23.70
CA VAL A 591 -7.79 36.34 24.73
C VAL A 591 -8.13 37.71 24.11
N SER A 592 -7.31 38.18 23.16
CA SER A 592 -7.57 39.44 22.44
C SER A 592 -8.78 39.36 21.54
N ALA A 593 -8.99 38.24 20.83
CA ALA A 593 -10.19 37.99 20.04
C ALA A 593 -11.44 37.90 20.92
N TYR A 594 -11.36 37.18 22.04
CA TYR A 594 -12.44 37.05 23.02
C TYR A 594 -12.86 38.43 23.57
N LYS A 595 -11.90 39.33 23.88
CA LYS A 595 -12.20 40.69 24.34
C LYS A 595 -13.01 41.54 23.36
N ARG A 596 -12.81 41.36 22.05
CA ARG A 596 -13.44 42.18 20.99
C ARG A 596 -14.79 41.67 20.51
N THR A 597 -15.14 40.43 20.86
CA THR A 597 -16.33 39.72 20.36
C THR A 597 -17.46 39.78 21.38
N THR A 598 -18.70 39.68 20.91
CA THR A 598 -19.91 39.87 21.74
C THR A 598 -20.89 38.70 21.70
N THR A 599 -20.72 37.74 20.78
CA THR A 599 -21.58 36.55 20.72
C THR A 599 -20.69 35.31 20.55
N ARG A 600 -20.47 34.58 21.65
CA ARG A 600 -19.38 33.59 21.74
C ARG A 600 -19.91 32.18 21.96
N ALA A 601 -19.60 31.28 21.03
CA ALA A 601 -19.85 29.84 21.16
C ALA A 601 -18.60 29.13 21.67
N ILE A 602 -18.69 28.41 22.78
CA ILE A 602 -17.57 27.66 23.37
C ILE A 602 -17.98 26.21 23.55
N LEU A 603 -17.33 25.30 22.81
CA LEU A 603 -17.57 23.87 22.83
C LEU A 603 -16.32 23.13 23.28
N LEU A 604 -16.43 22.34 24.33
CA LEU A 604 -15.28 21.66 24.93
C LEU A 604 -15.59 20.18 25.06
N ASP A 605 -14.69 19.34 24.54
CA ASP A 605 -14.65 17.96 24.98
C ASP A 605 -14.20 17.88 26.45
N TYR A 606 -14.73 16.90 27.17
CA TYR A 606 -14.33 16.59 28.53
C TYR A 606 -13.28 15.47 28.60
N ASP A 607 -13.49 14.39 27.86
CA ASP A 607 -12.77 13.12 28.05
C ASP A 607 -11.41 13.13 27.36
N GLY A 608 -10.33 13.35 28.11
CA GLY A 608 -8.97 13.43 27.57
C GLY A 608 -8.54 14.89 27.30
N THR A 609 -9.51 15.78 27.12
CA THR A 609 -9.32 17.23 26.96
C THR A 609 -9.25 17.99 28.29
N LEU A 610 -10.35 18.06 29.04
CA LEU A 610 -10.39 18.71 30.38
C LEU A 610 -10.05 17.74 31.51
N MET A 611 -10.30 16.46 31.29
CA MET A 611 -9.90 15.36 32.14
C MET A 611 -8.62 14.73 31.58
N PRO A 612 -7.47 14.77 32.29
CA PRO A 612 -6.26 14.13 31.82
C PRO A 612 -6.47 12.62 31.59
N PRO A 613 -5.91 12.03 30.52
CA PRO A 613 -6.20 10.65 30.12
C PRO A 613 -5.83 9.60 31.18
N ASN A 614 -4.81 9.88 32.02
CA ASN A 614 -4.35 8.95 33.08
C ASN A 614 -4.88 9.33 34.48
N ALA A 615 -5.92 10.15 34.56
CA ALA A 615 -6.47 10.56 35.86
C ALA A 615 -7.25 9.41 36.50
N ILE A 616 -6.83 9.00 37.70
CA ILE A 616 -7.55 8.01 38.52
C ILE A 616 -8.93 8.58 38.92
N ASP A 617 -8.97 9.85 39.33
CA ASP A 617 -10.22 10.55 39.53
C ASP A 617 -10.65 11.25 38.24
N LYS A 618 -11.72 10.74 37.64
CA LYS A 618 -12.30 11.25 36.39
C LYS A 618 -13.20 12.47 36.59
N LYS A 619 -13.39 12.95 37.84
CA LYS A 619 -14.22 14.12 38.18
C LYS A 619 -13.56 15.44 37.79
N PRO A 620 -14.35 16.48 37.48
CA PRO A 620 -13.81 17.79 37.17
C PRO A 620 -13.17 18.40 38.42
N SER A 621 -12.00 19.02 38.24
CA SER A 621 -11.34 19.71 39.35
C SER A 621 -12.15 20.93 39.82
N ALA A 622 -12.02 21.29 41.11
CA ALA A 622 -12.69 22.47 41.65
C ALA A 622 -12.36 23.75 40.85
N LYS A 623 -11.10 23.87 40.40
CA LYS A 623 -10.64 24.96 39.55
C LYS A 623 -11.34 24.97 38.18
N THR A 624 -11.51 23.80 37.55
CA THR A 624 -12.22 23.67 36.27
C THR A 624 -13.68 24.13 36.42
N LEU A 625 -14.36 23.70 37.49
CA LEU A 625 -15.74 24.10 37.78
C LEU A 625 -15.87 25.61 38.05
N GLU A 626 -14.91 26.21 38.76
CA GLU A 626 -14.87 27.65 39.00
C GLU A 626 -14.74 28.44 37.69
N ILE A 627 -13.80 28.05 36.81
CA ILE A 627 -13.59 28.67 35.50
C ILE A 627 -14.84 28.58 34.63
N LEU A 628 -15.46 27.39 34.54
CA LEU A 628 -16.68 27.18 33.77
C LEU A 628 -17.83 28.04 34.30
N ASN A 629 -17.98 28.13 35.62
CA ASN A 629 -18.99 29.01 36.23
C ASN A 629 -18.78 30.47 35.88
N ILE A 630 -17.54 30.97 35.88
CA ILE A 630 -17.25 32.36 35.49
C ILE A 630 -17.61 32.59 34.03
N LEU A 631 -17.21 31.68 33.12
CA LEU A 631 -17.54 31.80 31.71
C LEU A 631 -19.04 31.73 31.44
N CYS A 632 -19.78 30.86 32.13
CA CYS A 632 -21.24 30.75 31.99
C CYS A 632 -22.00 31.95 32.61
N ARG A 633 -21.37 32.78 33.44
CA ARG A 633 -22.00 34.00 34.00
C ARG A 633 -22.04 35.15 33.00
N ASP A 634 -21.11 35.19 32.05
CA ASP A 634 -21.09 36.16 30.96
C ASP A 634 -22.20 35.83 29.96
N GLU A 635 -23.17 36.72 29.81
CA GLU A 635 -24.36 36.50 28.97
C GLU A 635 -24.05 36.46 27.47
N ASN A 636 -22.86 36.95 27.08
CA ASN A 636 -22.36 36.87 25.71
C ASN A 636 -21.85 35.47 25.35
N ASN A 637 -21.72 34.57 26.33
CA ASN A 637 -21.20 33.23 26.13
C ASN A 637 -22.30 32.17 26.12
N MET A 638 -22.17 31.23 25.19
CA MET A 638 -22.85 29.94 25.23
C MET A 638 -21.80 28.84 25.33
N VAL A 639 -21.69 28.24 26.52
CA VAL A 639 -20.66 27.23 26.85
C VAL A 639 -21.28 25.84 26.89
N PHE A 640 -20.68 24.89 26.18
CA PHE A 640 -21.09 23.49 26.12
C PHE A 640 -19.93 22.54 26.41
N ILE A 641 -20.24 21.49 27.16
CA ILE A 641 -19.34 20.34 27.34
C ILE A 641 -19.92 19.12 26.64
N VAL A 642 -19.07 18.44 25.86
CA VAL A 642 -19.37 17.15 25.23
C VAL A 642 -18.57 16.06 25.92
N SER A 643 -19.21 14.94 26.26
CA SER A 643 -18.56 13.83 26.93
C SER A 643 -19.13 12.48 26.51
N SER A 644 -18.29 11.45 26.60
CA SER A 644 -18.63 10.02 26.54
C SER A 644 -19.41 9.52 27.76
N LYS A 645 -19.48 10.29 28.85
CA LYS A 645 -20.13 9.88 30.11
C LYS A 645 -21.65 9.93 30.01
N THR A 646 -22.30 9.15 30.87
CA THR A 646 -23.75 9.08 31.05
C THR A 646 -24.32 10.40 31.57
N ARG A 647 -25.58 10.72 31.26
CA ARG A 647 -26.26 11.94 31.76
C ARG A 647 -26.26 12.07 33.28
N GLU A 648 -26.40 10.96 34.02
CA GLU A 648 -26.37 10.96 35.49
C GLU A 648 -25.04 11.48 36.05
N LYS A 649 -23.91 10.98 35.53
CA LYS A 649 -22.57 11.44 35.89
C LYS A 649 -22.38 12.91 35.51
N MET A 650 -22.81 13.30 34.32
CA MET A 650 -22.72 14.70 33.86
C MET A 650 -23.51 15.65 34.76
N ASP A 651 -24.73 15.25 35.16
CA ASP A 651 -25.57 16.00 36.10
C ASP A 651 -24.94 16.13 37.48
N GLN A 652 -24.33 15.04 37.99
CA GLN A 652 -23.67 15.05 39.28
C GLN A 652 -22.39 15.91 39.26
N TRP A 653 -21.58 15.81 38.21
CA TRP A 653 -20.26 16.45 38.16
C TRP A 653 -20.34 17.95 37.91
N PHE A 654 -21.30 18.39 37.10
CA PHE A 654 -21.48 19.80 36.75
C PHE A 654 -22.68 20.45 37.45
N SER A 655 -23.17 19.86 38.54
CA SER A 655 -24.36 20.35 39.27
C SER A 655 -24.23 21.80 39.74
N SER A 656 -23.00 22.27 39.98
CA SER A 656 -22.72 23.66 40.41
C SER A 656 -22.78 24.67 39.26
N CYS A 657 -22.78 24.23 37.99
CA CYS A 657 -22.79 25.07 36.79
C CYS A 657 -24.19 25.10 36.14
N GLY A 658 -25.12 25.86 36.70
CA GLY A 658 -26.53 25.84 36.26
C GLY A 658 -26.79 26.28 34.81
N LYS A 659 -25.99 27.21 34.28
CA LYS A 659 -26.11 27.75 32.90
C LYS A 659 -25.28 26.98 31.86
N LEU A 660 -24.62 25.89 32.24
CA LEU A 660 -23.74 25.13 31.35
C LEU A 660 -24.56 24.15 30.49
N GLY A 661 -24.34 24.19 29.17
CA GLY A 661 -24.89 23.21 28.26
C GLY A 661 -24.11 21.89 28.34
N LEU A 662 -24.82 20.77 28.38
CA LEU A 662 -24.22 19.44 28.52
C LEU A 662 -24.68 18.53 27.39
N ALA A 663 -23.73 17.79 26.81
CA ALA A 663 -23.98 16.69 25.91
C ALA A 663 -23.33 15.42 26.44
N ALA A 664 -24.16 14.39 26.66
CA ALA A 664 -23.75 13.11 27.21
C ALA A 664 -23.75 12.01 26.12
N GLU A 665 -22.99 10.95 26.36
CA GLU A 665 -22.83 9.81 25.46
C GLU A 665 -22.50 10.23 24.00
N HIS A 666 -21.46 11.06 23.85
CA HIS A 666 -20.99 11.59 22.56
C HIS A 666 -22.03 12.44 21.79
N GLY A 667 -23.01 13.00 22.51
CA GLY A 667 -24.07 13.78 21.90
C GLY A 667 -25.28 12.96 21.47
N TYR A 668 -25.60 11.87 22.18
CA TYR A 668 -26.93 11.28 22.10
C TYR A 668 -27.93 12.14 22.87
N PHE A 669 -27.57 12.47 24.11
CA PHE A 669 -28.34 13.34 24.99
C PHE A 669 -27.75 14.75 24.96
N PHE A 670 -28.64 15.74 25.01
CA PHE A 670 -28.29 17.14 24.94
C PHE A 670 -29.19 17.97 25.85
N ARG A 671 -28.62 18.94 26.54
CA ARG A 671 -29.38 19.86 27.37
C ARG A 671 -28.72 21.23 27.36
N VAL A 672 -29.52 22.29 27.24
CA VAL A 672 -29.00 23.67 27.12
C VAL A 672 -28.60 24.26 28.47
N ASN A 673 -29.34 23.96 29.53
CA ASN A 673 -29.06 24.39 30.90
C ASN A 673 -29.75 23.47 31.90
N ARG A 674 -29.52 23.65 33.20
CA ARG A 674 -30.06 22.76 34.24
C ARG A 674 -31.59 22.80 34.40
N GLU A 675 -32.24 23.88 33.97
CA GLU A 675 -33.69 24.07 34.12
C GLU A 675 -34.49 23.40 33.00
N GLU A 676 -33.85 23.11 31.88
CA GLU A 676 -34.44 22.41 30.73
C GLU A 676 -34.32 20.88 30.86
N ASP A 677 -35.19 20.15 30.17
CA ASP A 677 -35.11 18.68 30.10
C ASP A 677 -34.03 18.22 29.11
N TRP A 678 -33.55 16.99 29.28
CA TRP A 678 -32.64 16.36 28.32
C TRP A 678 -33.38 16.06 27.01
N GLU A 679 -32.89 16.61 25.90
CA GLU A 679 -33.29 16.30 24.53
C GLU A 679 -32.46 15.12 23.97
N THR A 680 -33.03 14.37 23.01
CA THR A 680 -32.33 13.31 22.27
C THR A 680 -32.22 13.66 20.79
N PHE A 681 -31.03 13.54 20.22
CA PHE A 681 -30.79 13.87 18.80
C PHE A 681 -31.30 12.83 17.80
N VAL A 682 -31.37 11.58 18.24
CA VAL A 682 -31.82 10.45 17.43
C VAL A 682 -33.11 9.93 18.06
N PRO A 683 -34.14 9.55 17.28
CA PRO A 683 -35.34 8.92 17.83
C PRO A 683 -34.93 7.78 18.77
N VAL A 684 -35.64 7.63 19.89
CA VAL A 684 -35.38 6.56 20.86
C VAL A 684 -35.43 5.22 20.11
N MET A 685 -34.26 4.65 19.89
CA MET A 685 -34.16 3.36 19.22
C MET A 685 -34.43 2.29 20.26
N GLU A 686 -35.22 1.27 19.91
CA GLU A 686 -35.27 0.08 20.74
C GLU A 686 -33.86 -0.48 20.85
N CYS A 687 -33.31 -0.53 22.07
CA CYS A 687 -31.96 -1.03 22.34
C CYS A 687 -31.88 -2.57 22.21
N GLY A 688 -32.69 -3.17 21.32
CA GLY A 688 -32.72 -4.61 21.07
C GLY A 688 -31.37 -5.16 20.62
N TRP A 689 -30.58 -4.35 19.89
CA TRP A 689 -29.21 -4.67 19.51
C TRP A 689 -28.29 -4.96 20.72
N LYS A 690 -28.57 -4.40 21.91
CA LYS A 690 -27.79 -4.70 23.13
C LYS A 690 -27.93 -6.17 23.52
N GLN A 691 -29.09 -6.77 23.30
CA GLN A 691 -29.32 -8.20 23.57
C GLN A 691 -28.51 -9.09 22.62
N ILE A 692 -28.09 -8.56 21.47
CA ILE A 692 -27.22 -9.24 20.50
C ILE A 692 -25.74 -8.99 20.84
N ALA A 693 -25.38 -7.75 21.16
CA ALA A 693 -24.00 -7.33 21.42
C ALA A 693 -23.46 -7.84 22.77
N GLU A 694 -24.30 -7.85 23.82
CA GLU A 694 -23.89 -8.22 25.18
C GLU A 694 -23.34 -9.65 25.28
N PRO A 695 -24.01 -10.70 24.76
CA PRO A 695 -23.45 -12.05 24.80
C PRO A 695 -22.10 -12.17 24.07
N VAL A 696 -21.93 -11.41 22.97
CA VAL A 696 -20.67 -11.36 22.23
C VAL A 696 -19.58 -10.73 23.09
N MET A 697 -19.81 -9.53 23.64
CA MET A 697 -18.81 -8.88 24.52
C MET A 697 -18.51 -9.72 25.77
N GLN A 698 -19.50 -10.42 26.33
CA GLN A 698 -19.34 -11.27 27.51
C GLN A 698 -18.36 -12.42 27.24
N LEU A 699 -18.43 -13.04 26.06
CA LEU A 699 -17.47 -14.05 25.62
C LEU A 699 -16.03 -13.51 25.61
N TYR A 700 -15.85 -12.25 25.19
CA TYR A 700 -14.52 -11.61 25.19
C TYR A 700 -14.07 -11.21 26.59
N ILE A 701 -14.97 -10.92 27.54
CA ILE A 701 -14.60 -10.82 28.96
C ILE A 701 -14.05 -12.15 29.46
N GLU A 702 -14.80 -13.25 29.27
CA GLU A 702 -14.43 -14.56 29.79
C GLU A 702 -13.10 -15.07 29.24
N THR A 703 -12.74 -14.66 28.02
CA THR A 703 -11.51 -15.05 27.34
C THR A 703 -10.37 -14.03 27.46
N THR A 704 -10.61 -12.87 28.06
CA THR A 704 -9.62 -11.78 28.18
C THR A 704 -9.55 -11.26 29.62
N ASP A 705 -8.61 -11.78 30.39
CA ASP A 705 -8.34 -11.31 31.76
C ASP A 705 -7.99 -9.81 31.76
N GLY A 706 -8.47 -9.08 32.76
CA GLY A 706 -8.34 -7.61 32.84
C GLY A 706 -9.27 -6.81 31.91
N SER A 707 -10.26 -7.45 31.28
CA SER A 707 -11.29 -6.76 30.51
C SER A 707 -12.65 -6.69 31.23
N ALA A 708 -13.46 -5.68 30.87
CA ALA A 708 -14.76 -5.43 31.48
C ALA A 708 -15.70 -4.73 30.49
N ILE A 709 -17.02 -4.83 30.71
CA ILE A 709 -18.02 -4.04 29.99
C ILE A 709 -18.48 -2.87 30.88
N GLU A 710 -18.42 -1.66 30.34
CA GLU A 710 -19.14 -0.50 30.85
C GLU A 710 -20.48 -0.38 30.13
N TYR A 711 -21.56 -0.56 30.89
CA TYR A 711 -22.93 -0.35 30.42
C TYR A 711 -23.29 1.13 30.50
N LYS A 712 -23.70 1.69 29.37
CA LYS A 712 -24.25 3.05 29.28
C LYS A 712 -25.71 2.99 28.84
N GLU A 713 -26.44 4.10 28.88
CA GLU A 713 -27.87 4.08 28.55
C GLU A 713 -28.10 3.75 27.08
N THR A 714 -27.26 4.29 26.19
CA THR A 714 -27.43 4.11 24.73
C THR A 714 -26.22 3.49 24.04
N SER A 715 -25.11 3.27 24.73
CA SER A 715 -23.97 2.52 24.20
C SER A 715 -23.50 1.40 25.15
N MET A 716 -22.62 0.55 24.64
CA MET A 716 -21.91 -0.47 25.41
C MET A 716 -20.43 -0.40 25.06
N VAL A 717 -19.57 -0.40 26.07
CA VAL A 717 -18.12 -0.27 25.88
C VAL A 717 -17.43 -1.47 26.50
N TRP A 718 -16.70 -2.23 25.71
CA TRP A 718 -15.77 -3.24 26.20
C TRP A 718 -14.40 -2.60 26.41
N CYS A 719 -13.88 -2.62 27.63
CA CYS A 719 -12.63 -2.02 28.05
C CYS A 719 -11.60 -3.12 28.33
N TYR A 720 -10.36 -2.91 27.90
CA TYR A 720 -9.25 -3.86 28.10
C TYR A 720 -7.97 -3.15 28.57
N GLU A 721 -8.13 -2.05 29.31
CA GLU A 721 -7.00 -1.24 29.81
C GLU A 721 -6.11 -2.04 30.77
N ASP A 722 -6.69 -2.91 31.59
CA ASP A 722 -5.97 -3.75 32.55
C ASP A 722 -5.55 -5.12 31.98
N ALA A 723 -5.85 -5.40 30.71
CA ALA A 723 -5.44 -6.63 30.04
C ALA A 723 -3.97 -6.56 29.58
N ASP A 724 -3.37 -7.71 29.28
CA ASP A 724 -2.07 -7.75 28.60
C ASP A 724 -2.14 -6.92 27.30
N PRO A 725 -1.22 -5.97 27.05
CA PRO A 725 -1.37 -5.02 25.94
C PRO A 725 -1.43 -5.68 24.55
N ASP A 726 -0.65 -6.75 24.34
CA ASP A 726 -0.58 -7.42 23.05
C ASP A 726 -1.82 -8.32 22.88
N PHE A 727 -2.18 -9.09 23.91
CA PHE A 727 -3.35 -9.98 23.87
C PHE A 727 -4.66 -9.20 23.85
N GLY A 728 -4.82 -8.20 24.72
CA GLY A 728 -5.97 -7.31 24.77
C GLY A 728 -6.18 -6.57 23.45
N SER A 729 -5.11 -6.09 22.80
CA SER A 729 -5.20 -5.48 21.46
C SER A 729 -5.63 -6.49 20.38
N CYS A 730 -5.18 -7.75 20.46
CA CYS A 730 -5.64 -8.80 19.55
C CYS A 730 -7.13 -9.09 19.75
N GLN A 731 -7.55 -9.31 21.01
CA GLN A 731 -8.94 -9.58 21.38
C GLN A 731 -9.86 -8.43 20.99
N ALA A 732 -9.44 -7.18 21.17
CA ALA A 732 -10.19 -6.00 20.75
C ALA A 732 -10.48 -5.99 19.24
N LYS A 733 -9.48 -6.37 18.42
CA LYS A 733 -9.62 -6.43 16.95
C LYS A 733 -10.57 -7.55 16.53
N GLU A 734 -10.48 -8.70 17.17
CA GLU A 734 -11.41 -9.81 16.90
C GLU A 734 -12.84 -9.47 17.35
N LEU A 735 -13.00 -8.86 18.52
CA LEU A 735 -14.28 -8.37 19.02
C LEU A 735 -14.88 -7.33 18.07
N LEU A 736 -14.08 -6.41 17.54
CA LEU A 736 -14.50 -5.43 16.55
C LEU A 736 -15.06 -6.12 15.30
N ASP A 737 -14.28 -7.00 14.67
CA ASP A 737 -14.70 -7.76 13.47
C ASP A 737 -15.99 -8.57 13.76
N HIS A 738 -16.08 -9.20 14.94
CA HIS A 738 -17.24 -10.01 15.35
C HIS A 738 -18.49 -9.16 15.54
N LEU A 739 -18.40 -8.04 16.28
CA LEU A 739 -19.51 -7.13 16.48
C LEU A 739 -19.95 -6.47 15.18
N GLU A 740 -19.02 -6.03 14.32
CA GLU A 740 -19.35 -5.46 13.00
C GLU A 740 -20.12 -6.46 12.13
N SER A 741 -19.73 -7.74 12.18
CA SER A 741 -20.42 -8.79 11.43
C SER A 741 -21.83 -9.09 11.96
N VAL A 742 -21.98 -9.20 13.28
CA VAL A 742 -23.26 -9.61 13.90
C VAL A 742 -24.26 -8.45 13.95
N LEU A 743 -23.77 -7.21 14.06
CA LEU A 743 -24.58 -5.99 14.09
C LEU A 743 -24.71 -5.32 12.72
N ALA A 744 -24.32 -5.98 11.62
CA ALA A 744 -24.31 -5.40 10.28
C ALA A 744 -25.68 -4.88 9.80
N ASN A 745 -26.78 -5.48 10.29
CA ASN A 745 -28.15 -5.09 9.97
C ASN A 745 -28.82 -4.25 11.07
N GLU A 746 -28.11 -4.00 12.16
CA GLU A 746 -28.60 -3.18 13.26
C GLU A 746 -28.21 -1.72 13.04
N PRO A 747 -29.02 -0.76 13.52
CA PRO A 747 -28.77 0.68 13.33
C PRO A 747 -27.73 1.22 14.31
N VAL A 748 -26.59 0.54 14.40
CA VAL A 748 -25.48 0.84 15.31
C VAL A 748 -24.15 0.88 14.57
N THR A 749 -23.15 1.47 15.20
CA THR A 749 -21.78 1.51 14.72
C THR A 749 -20.86 1.00 15.81
N VAL A 750 -19.92 0.15 15.42
CA VAL A 750 -18.85 -0.34 16.30
C VAL A 750 -17.61 0.52 16.03
N LYS A 751 -16.97 1.02 17.08
CA LYS A 751 -15.77 1.84 16.97
C LYS A 751 -14.69 1.35 17.93
N SER A 752 -13.46 1.25 17.44
CA SER A 752 -12.30 1.06 18.29
C SER A 752 -11.85 2.40 18.88
N GLY A 753 -11.71 2.45 20.19
CA GLY A 753 -11.07 3.53 20.93
C GLY A 753 -9.70 3.10 21.46
N GLN A 754 -9.07 3.96 22.25
CA GLN A 754 -7.87 3.60 23.00
C GLN A 754 -8.28 2.63 24.12
N ASN A 755 -7.74 1.40 24.07
CA ASN A 755 -8.03 0.34 25.05
C ASN A 755 -9.52 -0.01 25.20
N THR A 756 -10.35 0.30 24.20
CA THR A 756 -11.80 0.12 24.24
C THR A 756 -12.39 -0.24 22.88
N ILE A 757 -13.51 -0.99 22.88
CA ILE A 757 -14.41 -1.19 21.73
C ILE A 757 -15.80 -0.69 22.15
N GLU A 758 -16.35 0.30 21.45
CA GLU A 758 -17.66 0.89 21.75
C GLU A 758 -18.66 0.55 20.64
N VAL A 759 -19.84 0.05 21.04
CA VAL A 759 -21.03 -0.04 20.17
C VAL A 759 -21.98 1.09 20.55
N LYS A 760 -22.34 1.93 19.57
CA LYS A 760 -23.25 3.06 19.77
C LYS A 760 -24.22 3.26 18.61
N PRO A 761 -25.35 3.97 18.79
CA PRO A 761 -26.34 4.17 17.75
C PRO A 761 -25.75 4.90 16.54
N GLN A 762 -26.20 4.52 15.35
CA GLN A 762 -25.76 5.16 14.12
C GLN A 762 -26.21 6.63 14.08
N GLY A 763 -25.35 7.50 13.55
CA GLY A 763 -25.63 8.92 13.42
C GLY A 763 -25.22 9.76 14.63
N VAL A 764 -24.94 9.16 15.79
CA VAL A 764 -24.46 9.88 16.98
C VAL A 764 -23.00 10.29 16.80
N SER A 765 -22.73 11.59 16.84
CA SER A 765 -21.38 12.13 16.83
C SER A 765 -21.29 13.43 17.61
N LYS A 766 -20.09 13.74 18.12
CA LYS A 766 -19.82 15.03 18.77
C LYS A 766 -20.07 16.20 17.79
N GLY A 767 -19.91 15.97 16.48
CA GLY A 767 -20.24 16.93 15.42
C GLY A 767 -21.71 17.34 15.39
N LEU A 768 -22.65 16.46 15.75
CA LEU A 768 -24.07 16.84 15.88
C LEU A 768 -24.29 17.88 16.98
N VAL A 769 -23.56 17.77 18.09
CA VAL A 769 -23.62 18.74 19.18
C VAL A 769 -23.16 20.11 18.70
N ALA A 770 -22.04 20.14 17.97
CA ALA A 770 -21.54 21.38 17.37
C ALA A 770 -22.56 22.01 16.41
N LYS A 771 -23.21 21.19 15.58
CA LYS A 771 -24.26 21.66 14.66
C LYS A 771 -25.47 22.22 15.41
N ARG A 772 -25.96 21.52 16.44
CA ARG A 772 -27.11 21.96 17.23
C ARG A 772 -26.83 23.22 18.02
N LEU A 773 -25.64 23.35 18.60
CA LEU A 773 -25.21 24.57 19.28
C LEU A 773 -25.35 25.78 18.36
N LEU A 774 -24.80 25.69 17.14
CA LEU A 774 -24.89 26.78 16.16
C LEU A 774 -26.34 27.05 15.72
N SER A 775 -27.13 25.99 15.48
CA SER A 775 -28.56 26.14 15.14
C SER A 775 -29.39 26.76 16.28
N LEU A 776 -29.12 26.41 17.54
CA LEU A 776 -29.79 26.99 18.70
C LEU A 776 -29.50 28.49 18.83
N MET A 777 -28.26 28.90 18.56
CA MET A 777 -27.90 30.32 18.53
C MET A 777 -28.62 31.04 17.39
N GLU A 778 -28.66 30.44 16.19
CA GLU A 778 -29.39 30.98 15.04
C GLU A 778 -30.90 31.11 15.32
N GLU A 779 -31.53 30.10 15.93
CA GLU A 779 -32.94 30.12 16.39
C GLU A 779 -33.21 31.25 17.39
N ARG A 780 -32.22 31.59 18.23
CA ARG A 780 -32.27 32.71 19.19
C ARG A 780 -31.93 34.08 18.55
N GLY A 781 -31.74 34.12 17.23
CA GLY A 781 -31.36 35.34 16.50
C GLY A 781 -29.92 35.79 16.75
N MET A 782 -29.06 34.89 17.23
CA MET A 782 -27.65 35.15 17.54
C MET A 782 -26.76 34.55 16.44
N ALA A 783 -25.84 35.34 15.90
CA ALA A 783 -24.80 34.86 14.99
C ALA A 783 -23.45 34.95 15.73
N PRO A 784 -22.80 33.83 16.07
CA PRO A 784 -21.55 33.87 16.81
C PRO A 784 -20.44 34.54 16.00
N ASP A 785 -19.79 35.53 16.60
CA ASP A 785 -18.59 36.20 16.09
C ASP A 785 -17.30 35.65 16.72
N PHE A 786 -17.43 34.72 17.67
CA PHE A 786 -16.35 33.92 18.24
C PHE A 786 -16.79 32.46 18.40
N VAL A 787 -15.98 31.51 17.92
CA VAL A 787 -16.22 30.08 18.10
C VAL A 787 -14.97 29.40 18.60
N LEU A 788 -15.00 28.81 19.80
CA LEU A 788 -13.93 27.99 20.36
C LEU A 788 -14.38 26.54 20.43
N CYS A 789 -13.60 25.63 19.84
CA CYS A 789 -13.83 24.20 19.94
C CYS A 789 -12.53 23.49 20.30
N ILE A 790 -12.52 22.73 21.41
CA ILE A 790 -11.33 22.00 21.87
C ILE A 790 -11.65 20.52 22.04
N GLY A 791 -10.76 19.65 21.52
CA GLY A 791 -10.84 18.20 21.65
C GLY A 791 -9.47 17.51 21.58
N ASP A 792 -9.37 16.25 21.94
CA ASP A 792 -8.11 15.51 22.04
C ASP A 792 -8.10 14.20 21.25
N ASP A 793 -9.21 13.70 20.70
CA ASP A 793 -9.21 12.38 20.09
C ASP A 793 -9.83 12.36 18.68
N ARG A 794 -9.91 11.16 18.10
CA ARG A 794 -10.46 10.95 16.76
C ARG A 794 -11.95 11.28 16.70
N SER A 795 -12.69 11.16 17.80
CA SER A 795 -14.12 11.45 17.85
C SER A 795 -14.42 12.96 17.81
N ASP A 796 -13.45 13.80 18.19
CA ASP A 796 -13.55 15.26 18.14
C ASP A 796 -13.38 15.83 16.73
N GLU A 797 -12.80 15.05 15.82
CA GLU A 797 -12.61 15.44 14.42
C GLU A 797 -13.93 15.77 13.71
N ASP A 798 -15.04 15.16 14.15
CA ASP A 798 -16.38 15.47 13.65
C ASP A 798 -16.84 16.87 14.10
N MET A 799 -16.47 17.32 15.31
CA MET A 799 -16.74 18.69 15.77
C MET A 799 -15.96 19.71 14.96
N PHE A 800 -14.66 19.46 14.76
CA PHE A 800 -13.81 20.35 13.99
C PHE A 800 -14.29 20.49 12.55
N GLU A 801 -14.69 19.38 11.91
CA GLU A 801 -15.23 19.41 10.54
C GLU A 801 -16.49 20.27 10.44
N VAL A 802 -17.45 20.07 11.35
CA VAL A 802 -18.71 20.83 11.35
C VAL A 802 -18.44 22.31 11.54
N ILE A 803 -17.61 22.68 12.51
CA ILE A 803 -17.31 24.09 12.79
C ILE A 803 -16.57 24.75 11.63
N MET A 804 -15.59 24.08 11.05
CA MET A 804 -14.83 24.62 9.92
C MET A 804 -15.70 24.76 8.65
N ASN A 805 -16.64 23.84 8.41
CA ASN A 805 -17.58 23.94 7.30
C ASN A 805 -18.65 25.03 7.53
N SER A 806 -19.06 25.26 8.77
CA SER A 806 -20.04 26.29 9.14
C SER A 806 -19.53 27.72 8.98
N VAL A 807 -18.21 27.96 8.85
CA VAL A 807 -17.65 29.30 8.59
C VAL A 807 -18.14 29.88 7.25
N ALA A 808 -18.51 29.03 6.29
CA ALA A 808 -19.08 29.44 5.02
C ALA A 808 -20.63 29.53 5.03
N SER A 809 -21.27 29.24 6.17
CA SER A 809 -22.72 29.22 6.37
C SER A 809 -23.20 30.51 7.05
N PRO A 810 -24.46 30.95 6.85
CA PRO A 810 -25.04 32.07 7.62
C PRO A 810 -25.13 31.83 9.14
N SER A 811 -24.97 30.58 9.61
CA SER A 811 -25.04 30.21 11.03
C SER A 811 -23.87 30.76 11.87
N VAL A 812 -22.84 31.33 11.26
CA VAL A 812 -21.70 31.99 11.92
C VAL A 812 -21.50 33.36 11.28
N ALA A 813 -21.11 34.37 12.07
CA ALA A 813 -20.90 35.70 11.52
C ALA A 813 -19.77 35.69 10.45
N PRO A 814 -19.88 36.43 9.32
CA PRO A 814 -18.88 36.41 8.26
C PRO A 814 -17.45 36.81 8.70
N SER A 815 -17.33 37.60 9.78
CA SER A 815 -16.06 38.03 10.37
C SER A 815 -15.70 37.27 11.65
N ALA A 816 -16.28 36.09 11.88
CA ALA A 816 -16.09 35.36 13.12
C ALA A 816 -14.66 34.84 13.28
N GLU A 817 -14.14 34.95 14.51
CA GLU A 817 -12.87 34.36 14.90
C GLU A 817 -13.10 32.91 15.35
N VAL A 818 -12.63 31.94 14.54
CA VAL A 818 -12.87 30.50 14.75
C VAL A 818 -11.59 29.79 15.19
N PHE A 819 -11.68 29.14 16.36
CA PHE A 819 -10.61 28.46 17.06
C PHE A 819 -10.96 26.98 17.27
N ALA A 820 -10.87 26.17 16.20
CA ALA A 820 -10.86 24.72 16.31
C ALA A 820 -9.47 24.24 16.72
N CYS A 821 -9.34 23.60 17.89
CA CYS A 821 -8.07 23.28 18.54
C CYS A 821 -8.00 21.84 19.02
N THR A 822 -6.91 21.13 18.70
CA THR A 822 -6.65 19.78 19.21
C THR A 822 -5.60 19.76 20.32
N VAL A 823 -5.70 18.81 21.26
CA VAL A 823 -4.66 18.60 22.29
C VAL A 823 -3.52 17.77 21.72
N GLY A 824 -2.30 18.28 21.84
CA GLY A 824 -1.08 17.68 21.34
C GLY A 824 -0.83 17.93 19.85
N LYS A 825 0.44 17.81 19.44
CA LYS A 825 0.86 18.01 18.05
C LYS A 825 0.64 16.75 17.21
N LYS A 826 -0.57 16.59 16.66
CA LYS A 826 -0.97 15.44 15.84
C LYS A 826 -1.79 15.84 14.60
N PRO A 827 -1.90 14.96 13.58
CA PRO A 827 -2.84 15.15 12.49
C PRO A 827 -4.26 15.36 13.00
N SER A 828 -4.89 16.44 12.55
CA SER A 828 -6.24 16.84 12.93
C SER A 828 -6.83 17.76 11.87
N LYS A 829 -8.16 17.80 11.77
CA LYS A 829 -8.93 18.82 11.03
C LYS A 829 -8.96 20.15 11.78
N ALA A 830 -8.56 20.19 13.06
CA ALA A 830 -8.38 21.41 13.81
C ALA A 830 -7.32 22.31 13.16
N LYS A 831 -7.53 23.63 13.19
CA LYS A 831 -6.56 24.63 12.72
C LYS A 831 -5.46 24.88 13.75
N TYR A 832 -5.74 24.64 15.03
CA TYR A 832 -4.82 24.94 16.11
C TYR A 832 -4.49 23.72 16.95
N TYR A 833 -3.38 23.80 17.71
CA TYR A 833 -3.11 22.86 18.80
C TYR A 833 -2.64 23.56 20.08
N VAL A 834 -2.82 22.88 21.20
CA VAL A 834 -2.19 23.16 22.49
C VAL A 834 -1.35 21.95 22.89
N ASP A 835 -0.33 22.11 23.74
CA ASP A 835 0.59 21.00 24.02
C ASP A 835 -0.03 19.91 24.91
N ASP A 836 -0.81 20.32 25.91
CA ASP A 836 -1.41 19.44 26.91
C ASP A 836 -2.69 20.00 27.55
N ALA A 837 -3.37 19.20 28.36
CA ALA A 837 -4.57 19.59 29.11
C ALA A 837 -4.33 20.76 30.08
N ALA A 838 -3.11 20.93 30.61
CA ALA A 838 -2.80 22.03 31.52
C ALA A 838 -2.71 23.39 30.79
N GLU A 839 -2.33 23.42 29.51
CA GLU A 839 -2.44 24.61 28.67
C GLU A 839 -3.91 24.99 28.42
N ILE A 840 -4.82 24.02 28.28
CA ILE A 840 -6.26 24.30 28.13
C ILE A 840 -6.80 24.99 29.36
N VAL A 841 -6.52 24.47 30.56
CA VAL A 841 -6.97 25.08 31.81
C VAL A 841 -6.43 26.50 31.97
N ARG A 842 -5.17 26.75 31.57
CA ARG A 842 -4.57 28.10 31.56
C ARG A 842 -5.26 29.03 30.57
N LEU A 843 -5.52 28.55 29.34
CA LEU A 843 -6.23 29.31 28.31
C LEU A 843 -7.62 29.70 28.80
N MET A 844 -8.38 28.74 29.35
CA MET A 844 -9.72 28.94 29.89
C MET A 844 -9.73 29.90 31.07
N GLN A 845 -8.72 29.84 31.96
CA GLN A 845 -8.55 30.83 33.03
C GLN A 845 -8.33 32.25 32.47
N GLY A 846 -7.56 32.38 31.38
CA GLY A 846 -7.37 33.65 30.69
C GLY A 846 -8.67 34.25 30.18
N LEU A 847 -9.53 33.43 29.56
CA LEU A 847 -10.85 33.84 29.10
C LEU A 847 -11.78 34.21 30.27
N ALA A 848 -11.79 33.40 31.33
CA ALA A 848 -12.60 33.65 32.53
C ALA A 848 -12.21 34.98 33.21
N SER A 849 -10.91 35.29 33.28
CA SER A 849 -10.44 36.56 33.86
C SER A 849 -10.94 37.77 33.08
N VAL A 850 -11.07 37.66 31.75
CA VAL A 850 -11.66 38.73 30.91
C VAL A 850 -13.16 38.83 31.14
N ALA A 851 -13.87 37.70 31.16
CA ALA A 851 -15.31 37.66 31.42
C ALA A 851 -15.64 38.33 32.76
N GLU A 852 -14.87 38.03 33.81
CA GLU A 852 -15.04 38.62 35.14
C GLU A 852 -14.79 40.13 35.15
N GLN A 853 -13.77 40.61 34.43
CA GLN A 853 -13.52 42.06 34.26
C GLN A 853 -14.67 42.77 33.53
N GLN A 854 -15.23 42.15 32.49
CA GLN A 854 -16.38 42.70 31.76
C GLN A 854 -17.63 42.75 32.64
N LEU A 855 -17.92 41.68 33.39
CA LEU A 855 -19.01 41.63 34.37
C LEU A 855 -18.88 42.73 35.43
N GLN A 856 -17.67 42.95 35.97
CA GLN A 856 -17.43 44.02 36.96
C GLN A 856 -17.63 45.43 36.36
N GLN A 857 -17.28 45.64 35.09
CA GLN A 857 -17.51 46.91 34.40
C GLN A 857 -19.00 47.18 34.11
N THR A 858 -19.78 46.14 33.81
CA THR A 858 -21.24 46.24 33.60
C THR A 858 -22.01 46.50 34.90
N VAL A 859 -21.48 46.10 36.06
CA VAL A 859 -22.08 46.35 37.38
C VAL A 859 -21.73 47.75 37.94
N LEU A 860 -20.68 48.39 37.42
CA LEU A 860 -20.23 49.74 37.81
C LEU A 860 -20.82 50.86 36.93
N LEU A 861 -21.41 50.51 35.79
CA LEU A 861 -22.22 51.37 34.91
C LEU A 861 -23.70 51.20 35.23
#